data_AF-A0A955VD21-F1
#
_entry.id   AF-A0A955VD21-F1
#
_cell.length_a   1.000
_cell.length_b   1.000
_cell.length_c   1.000
_cell.angle_alpha   90.00
_cell.angle_beta   90.00
_cell.angle_gamma   90.00
#
_symmetry.space_group_name_H-M   'P 1'
#
loop_
_entity.id
_entity.type
_entity.pdbx_description
1 polymer ?
#
loop_
_entity_poly.entity_id
_entity_poly.type
_entity_poly.pdbx_seq_one_letter_code
_entity_poly.pdbx_strand_id
1 'polypeptide(L)'
;GACGDDTKTGSPDTYDGPTCLSTTGCDAEAGYEGTVCVASQCVACETTADCAADYGDTARCSDAGRCELCDGELDCPCLEGDACTSGTCTAGTCLDCEAGAIDCACQAGDVCDAGGRCASGVCEVCPAGEAGCPCAETDPACGDGLVCMNDVCAAETCDEGTVGCPCASDDTCDDGLGCHDDNMCYTCAADAVGCSCDPAADGCSNGLLCDGDAGSETCREELTCETAGCAANQLCTEDAVGVDARCLAACAGGYHWNEMTQQCDEASNANCLDGDPNSIADACALGNRACVEKTSTVDAHCGDCLSGYLEDTSTTPAQCRAVVTCPDILATCAAQHRTCEATPETDAVCGACDGLYVEDDGACVPSDQTNCLASDDNSILADCQALHRVCEGAMPAACGGCESGYGVNPATGLCQLYGNCADLGCASLGRECDETSAFAACGDCKPGLIDTDPGNTAAACRDALTCSDLACDAGQYCVVSETPGVDASCVSSTCGDNQALDTTGACKSCGDAATQCVNEGQTGRWWYATRTNNACLCETEDGYYFDTTLSSLPQPCDQDGDGWVRASAEPFIEHPDEAVRQNARCDLRTISSVTLQNEYKQRYEVLLCAEGPVAAALGSCTAAQIVGLYEDAEIDSAAAMSENAVSFPGYLRGGVGRQLRPEEANPVTKWCVTDRADYNANGIKDIEETAGMTVPSGITLSDVEAALLPFGVFGELHKVTWEDRPGEDAGTLVIAERSRCDASFALGYDESGGSTYWKQCARNRRGGYDADDPEPGYDLAAWSCAAASGTCDPPPALTDEVPDGADVPAHGLCEVALPPSDGVWRGMSHHSQFMCGAVVATADVDQPYEIGTGEVYDKSAALAGKWAFNDCYVACPSGDNTCATDCAGSACAQSSTAAT
;
A
#
# COMPACT_ATOMS: atom_id res chain seq x y z
N GLY A 1 23.96 13.49 -50.53
CA GLY A 1 24.03 14.84 -49.95
C GLY A 1 24.55 14.67 -48.54
N ALA A 2 25.57 15.43 -48.18
CA ALA A 2 26.13 15.46 -46.83
C ALA A 2 25.19 16.13 -45.81
N CYS A 3 25.58 16.05 -44.54
CA CYS A 3 25.01 16.59 -43.27
C CYS A 3 24.24 15.52 -42.48
N GLY A 4 24.50 15.27 -41.20
CA GLY A 4 25.41 15.88 -40.24
C GLY A 4 25.27 15.14 -38.91
N ASP A 5 26.42 14.86 -38.30
CA ASP A 5 26.61 14.24 -36.99
C ASP A 5 26.59 15.35 -35.94
N ASP A 6 25.82 15.21 -34.85
CA ASP A 6 25.77 16.17 -33.75
C ASP A 6 25.82 15.40 -32.41
N THR A 7 27.01 14.89 -32.10
CA THR A 7 27.38 14.39 -30.78
C THR A 7 27.73 15.58 -29.89
N LYS A 8 26.79 16.01 -29.04
CA LYS A 8 27.12 16.83 -27.86
C LYS A 8 27.71 15.92 -26.78
N THR A 9 29.03 15.86 -26.75
CA THR A 9 29.77 15.54 -25.53
C THR A 9 29.64 16.74 -24.59
N GLY A 10 28.74 16.63 -23.61
CA GLY A 10 28.81 17.47 -22.42
C GLY A 10 30.08 17.08 -21.68
N SER A 11 31.07 17.96 -21.71
CA SER A 11 32.13 17.99 -20.69
C SER A 11 31.44 17.92 -19.32
N PRO A 12 31.90 17.12 -18.35
CA PRO A 12 31.47 17.36 -16.98
C PRO A 12 31.83 18.81 -16.71
N ASP A 13 30.85 19.60 -16.26
CA ASP A 13 31.10 20.95 -15.79
C ASP A 13 32.22 20.81 -14.75
N THR A 14 33.42 21.28 -15.11
CA THR A 14 34.48 21.52 -14.14
C THR A 14 33.86 22.44 -13.12
N TYR A 15 33.54 21.87 -11.97
CA TYR A 15 33.01 22.61 -10.84
C TYR A 15 34.10 23.61 -10.47
N ASP A 16 33.89 24.88 -10.85
CA ASP A 16 34.71 26.03 -10.43
C ASP A 16 34.38 26.30 -8.94
N GLY A 17 34.66 25.30 -8.10
CA GLY A 17 34.71 25.48 -6.66
C GLY A 17 35.87 26.40 -6.29
N PRO A 18 35.78 27.10 -5.15
CA PRO A 18 36.81 28.04 -4.75
C PRO A 18 38.17 27.36 -4.65
N THR A 19 39.18 28.07 -5.13
CA THR A 19 40.58 27.62 -5.05
C THR A 19 41.18 28.19 -3.77
N CYS A 20 41.71 27.32 -2.91
CA CYS A 20 42.39 27.74 -1.69
C CYS A 20 43.91 27.50 -1.78
N LEU A 21 44.69 28.25 -1.01
CA LEU A 21 46.15 28.03 -0.90
C LEU A 21 46.53 27.43 0.47
N SER A 22 45.56 27.40 1.39
CA SER A 22 45.57 26.82 2.73
C SER A 22 44.11 26.69 3.19
N THR A 23 43.83 25.88 4.21
CA THR A 23 42.47 25.65 4.73
C THR A 23 41.73 26.91 5.18
N THR A 24 42.43 27.89 5.73
CA THR A 24 41.84 29.21 6.04
C THR A 24 41.34 29.95 4.79
N GLY A 25 41.84 29.60 3.61
CA GLY A 25 41.35 30.11 2.34
C GLY A 25 40.06 29.42 1.88
N CYS A 26 39.82 28.18 2.31
CA CYS A 26 38.57 27.49 2.07
C CYS A 26 37.50 27.98 3.06
N ASP A 27 37.87 28.19 4.33
CA ASP A 27 36.98 28.79 5.35
C ASP A 27 36.63 30.26 5.09
N ALA A 28 37.45 30.97 4.32
CA ALA A 28 37.19 32.36 3.98
C ALA A 28 36.12 32.52 2.88
N GLU A 29 35.75 31.44 2.19
CA GLU A 29 34.72 31.43 1.16
C GLU A 29 33.43 30.79 1.72
N ALA A 30 32.38 31.61 1.84
CA ALA A 30 31.13 31.21 2.46
C ALA A 30 30.52 29.98 1.75
N GLY A 31 30.24 28.94 2.54
CA GLY A 31 29.75 27.65 2.05
C GLY A 31 30.81 26.56 2.00
N TYR A 32 32.09 26.87 2.24
CA TYR A 32 33.19 25.91 2.27
C TYR A 32 33.92 25.86 3.62
N GLU A 33 33.34 26.41 4.69
CA GLU A 33 33.91 26.33 6.03
C GLU A 33 34.01 24.89 6.55
N GLY A 34 35.14 24.52 7.14
CA GLY A 34 35.41 23.15 7.57
C GLY A 34 35.80 22.21 6.44
N THR A 35 35.87 22.66 5.18
CA THR A 35 36.45 21.84 4.11
C THR A 35 37.99 21.88 4.17
N VAL A 36 38.65 20.85 3.67
CA VAL A 36 40.12 20.74 3.66
C VAL A 36 40.70 21.22 2.33
N CYS A 37 41.86 21.87 2.38
CA CYS A 37 42.51 22.45 1.21
C CYS A 37 43.36 21.42 0.48
N VAL A 38 42.75 20.57 -0.33
CA VAL A 38 43.48 19.53 -1.05
C VAL A 38 43.79 20.02 -2.47
N ALA A 39 45.08 20.02 -2.82
CA ALA A 39 45.58 20.41 -4.16
C ALA A 39 45.07 21.79 -4.67
N SER A 40 44.96 22.74 -3.75
CA SER A 40 44.45 24.10 -3.98
C SER A 40 42.96 24.22 -4.26
N GLN A 41 42.15 23.24 -3.85
CA GLN A 41 40.69 23.31 -3.93
C GLN A 41 40.07 22.96 -2.58
N CYS A 42 38.98 23.64 -2.27
CA CYS A 42 38.19 23.40 -1.07
C CYS A 42 37.40 22.11 -1.27
N VAL A 43 37.76 21.03 -0.58
CA VAL A 43 37.06 19.74 -0.71
C VAL A 43 36.61 19.23 0.64
N ALA A 44 35.46 18.56 0.64
CA ALA A 44 34.97 17.87 1.81
C ALA A 44 36.03 16.87 2.32
N CYS A 45 36.18 16.76 3.63
CA CYS A 45 36.98 15.67 4.20
C CYS A 45 36.22 14.35 4.03
N GLU A 46 36.96 13.23 3.99
CA GLU A 46 36.36 11.90 3.90
C GLU A 46 36.66 11.07 5.15
N THR A 47 37.73 11.41 5.87
CA THR A 47 38.12 10.75 7.11
C THR A 47 38.60 11.75 8.15
N THR A 48 38.44 11.39 9.42
CA THR A 48 38.97 12.15 10.57
C THR A 48 40.46 12.47 10.46
N ALA A 49 41.25 11.59 9.84
CA ALA A 49 42.68 11.83 9.62
C ALA A 49 42.96 12.97 8.63
N ASP A 50 42.05 13.24 7.68
CA ASP A 50 42.18 14.35 6.73
C ASP A 50 42.06 15.70 7.44
N CYS A 51 41.30 15.74 8.53
CA CYS A 51 41.08 16.92 9.36
C CYS A 51 42.25 17.21 10.30
N ALA A 52 42.89 16.16 10.82
CA ALA A 52 43.94 16.29 11.83
C ALA A 52 45.13 17.16 11.37
N ALA A 53 45.51 17.07 10.10
CA ALA A 53 46.67 17.80 9.55
C ALA A 53 46.44 19.32 9.44
N ASP A 54 45.21 19.73 9.14
CA ASP A 54 44.86 21.12 8.84
C ASP A 54 44.11 21.83 9.99
N TYR A 55 43.36 21.09 10.82
CA TYR A 55 42.57 21.61 11.94
C TYR A 55 43.04 21.12 13.31
N GLY A 56 44.05 20.25 13.38
CA GLY A 56 44.67 19.75 14.61
C GLY A 56 44.19 18.34 14.98
N ASP A 57 45.00 17.61 15.77
CA ASP A 57 44.82 16.18 16.07
C ASP A 57 43.46 15.81 16.70
N THR A 58 42.70 16.80 17.13
CA THR A 58 41.38 16.63 17.75
C THR A 58 40.22 16.93 16.80
N ALA A 59 40.49 17.16 15.50
CA ALA A 59 39.44 17.36 14.50
C ALA A 59 39.02 16.05 13.82
N ARG A 60 37.71 15.78 13.78
CA ARG A 60 37.09 14.68 13.02
C ARG A 60 36.38 15.18 11.78
N CYS A 61 36.21 14.28 10.83
CA CYS A 61 35.39 14.55 9.67
C CYS A 61 33.95 14.17 9.98
N SER A 62 33.03 15.11 9.88
CA SER A 62 31.60 14.84 10.01
C SER A 62 31.06 14.15 8.77
N ASP A 63 29.87 13.56 8.90
CA ASP A 63 29.16 12.90 7.79
C ASP A 63 28.79 13.88 6.66
N ALA A 64 28.77 15.19 6.94
CA ALA A 64 28.64 16.24 5.94
C ALA A 64 29.96 16.54 5.20
N GLY A 65 31.03 15.81 5.50
CA GLY A 65 32.35 15.97 4.94
C GLY A 65 33.05 17.26 5.37
N ARG A 66 32.81 17.73 6.61
CA ARG A 66 33.48 18.89 7.18
C ARG A 66 34.33 18.51 8.39
N CYS A 67 35.46 19.15 8.52
CA CYS A 67 36.39 18.98 9.62
C CYS A 67 35.96 19.81 10.81
N GLU A 68 35.67 19.11 11.89
CA GLU A 68 35.07 19.66 13.10
C GLU A 68 35.89 19.18 14.28
N LEU A 69 36.22 20.09 15.20
CA LEU A 69 36.97 19.73 16.41
C LEU A 69 36.08 18.87 17.32
N CYS A 70 36.43 17.59 17.40
CA CYS A 70 35.78 16.54 18.17
C CYS A 70 36.69 16.26 19.36
N ASP A 71 36.45 17.03 20.41
CA ASP A 71 37.18 16.93 21.65
C ASP A 71 36.14 16.66 22.73
N GLY A 72 36.25 15.48 23.36
CA GLY A 72 35.32 15.02 24.37
C GLY A 72 34.01 14.39 23.87
N GLU A 73 33.67 14.42 22.59
CA GLU A 73 32.47 13.72 22.11
C GLU A 73 32.70 12.22 21.90
N LEU A 74 31.64 11.43 21.78
CA LEU A 74 31.71 9.99 21.52
C LEU A 74 32.67 9.63 20.35
N ASP A 75 33.54 8.65 20.62
CA ASP A 75 34.71 8.18 19.87
C ASP A 75 35.87 9.19 19.69
N CYS A 76 35.82 10.33 20.38
CA CYS A 76 36.88 11.34 20.36
C CYS A 76 37.88 11.15 21.51
N PRO A 77 39.10 11.68 21.38
CA PRO A 77 40.02 11.81 22.50
C PRO A 77 39.37 12.60 23.64
N CYS A 78 39.66 12.20 24.87
CA CYS A 78 39.12 12.91 26.02
C CYS A 78 39.73 14.30 26.15
N LEU A 79 38.91 15.21 26.66
CA LEU A 79 39.32 16.52 27.10
C LEU A 79 40.35 16.40 28.23
N GLU A 80 41.11 17.48 28.42
CA GLU A 80 42.10 17.58 29.47
C GLU A 80 41.45 17.38 30.85
N GLY A 81 41.87 16.31 31.56
CA GLY A 81 41.24 15.86 32.81
C GLY A 81 40.41 14.57 32.69
N ASP A 82 40.58 13.81 31.60
CA ASP A 82 39.86 12.57 31.32
C ASP A 82 38.33 12.79 31.28
N ALA A 83 37.90 13.86 30.62
CA ALA A 83 36.50 14.24 30.53
C ALA A 83 35.96 14.13 29.09
N CYS A 84 34.67 13.85 28.98
CA CYS A 84 33.95 13.78 27.72
C CYS A 84 32.74 14.70 27.75
N THR A 85 32.55 15.41 26.66
CA THR A 85 31.36 16.16 26.28
C THR A 85 30.16 15.23 26.01
N SER A 86 30.39 14.02 25.48
CA SER A 86 29.38 12.95 25.43
C SER A 86 30.02 11.56 25.60
N GLY A 87 29.35 10.69 26.37
CA GLY A 87 29.92 9.41 26.84
C GLY A 87 30.88 9.55 28.02
N THR A 88 31.56 8.47 28.37
CA THR A 88 32.51 8.44 29.50
C THR A 88 33.92 8.24 28.98
N CYS A 89 34.86 9.05 29.47
CA CYS A 89 36.26 8.93 29.08
C CYS A 89 36.84 7.63 29.64
N THR A 90 37.03 6.66 28.76
CA THR A 90 37.61 5.37 29.14
C THR A 90 38.89 5.19 28.34
N ALA A 91 40.01 5.16 29.06
CA ALA A 91 41.36 5.05 28.48
C ALA A 91 41.74 6.16 27.48
N GLY A 92 41.24 7.38 27.69
CA GLY A 92 41.60 8.55 26.86
C GLY A 92 40.76 8.71 25.60
N THR A 93 39.71 7.92 25.46
CA THR A 93 38.68 8.07 24.41
C THR A 93 37.29 8.06 25.04
N CYS A 94 36.42 8.91 24.54
CA CYS A 94 35.05 9.02 24.98
C CYS A 94 34.22 7.92 24.35
N LEU A 95 33.69 7.00 25.16
CA LEU A 95 32.91 5.88 24.66
C LEU A 95 31.48 5.97 25.19
N ASP A 96 30.53 5.49 24.39
CA ASP A 96 29.14 5.41 24.79
C ASP A 96 28.98 4.15 25.60
N CYS A 97 29.43 4.24 26.84
CA CYS A 97 29.47 3.09 27.69
C CYS A 97 28.83 3.34 29.02
N GLU A 98 27.80 2.54 29.26
CA GLU A 98 27.13 2.43 30.51
C GLU A 98 28.04 1.68 31.48
N ALA A 99 28.27 2.25 32.66
CA ALA A 99 29.09 1.59 33.67
C ALA A 99 28.47 0.22 33.96
N GLY A 100 29.28 -0.84 33.96
CA GLY A 100 28.82 -2.23 34.10
C GLY A 100 28.89 -3.06 32.83
N ALA A 101 28.83 -2.43 31.64
CA ALA A 101 28.95 -3.14 30.38
C ALA A 101 30.39 -3.67 30.15
N ILE A 102 30.52 -4.80 29.44
CA ILE A 102 31.82 -5.40 29.11
C ILE A 102 32.71 -4.38 28.37
N ASP A 103 33.98 -4.33 28.79
CA ASP A 103 35.03 -3.40 28.35
C ASP A 103 34.91 -1.96 28.87
N CYS A 104 34.00 -1.71 29.83
CA CYS A 104 33.76 -0.38 30.38
C CYS A 104 33.91 -0.31 31.90
N ALA A 105 33.91 0.92 32.43
CA ALA A 105 34.12 1.11 33.86
C ALA A 105 33.10 0.33 34.68
N CYS A 106 33.55 -0.32 35.75
CA CYS A 106 32.63 -1.05 36.62
C CYS A 106 31.64 -0.12 37.30
N GLN A 107 30.45 -0.64 37.61
CA GLN A 107 29.51 0.07 38.45
C GLN A 107 30.06 0.22 39.87
N ALA A 108 29.49 1.17 40.62
CA ALA A 108 29.82 1.38 42.02
C ALA A 108 29.58 0.08 42.81
N GLY A 109 30.63 -0.44 43.46
CA GLY A 109 30.61 -1.75 44.13
C GLY A 109 31.40 -2.85 43.43
N ASP A 110 32.17 -2.52 42.38
CA ASP A 110 32.93 -3.49 41.56
C ASP A 110 32.00 -4.50 40.84
N VAL A 111 30.85 -4.03 40.36
CA VAL A 111 29.80 -4.85 39.71
C VAL A 111 29.78 -4.61 38.19
N CYS A 112 29.44 -5.65 37.45
CA CYS A 112 29.30 -5.65 35.98
C CYS A 112 28.01 -6.35 35.57
N ASP A 113 27.52 -6.02 34.37
CA ASP A 113 26.32 -6.60 33.77
C ASP A 113 26.51 -8.10 33.48
N ALA A 114 25.40 -8.80 33.26
CA ALA A 114 25.35 -10.26 33.17
C ALA A 114 26.42 -10.84 32.22
N GLY A 115 27.37 -11.59 32.78
CA GLY A 115 28.51 -12.20 32.06
C GLY A 115 29.85 -11.51 32.27
N GLY A 116 29.89 -10.36 32.94
CA GLY A 116 31.11 -9.62 33.31
C GLY A 116 31.50 -9.76 34.78
N ARG A 117 32.78 -9.50 35.09
CA ARG A 117 33.26 -9.22 36.45
C ARG A 117 34.14 -7.98 36.43
N CYS A 118 34.14 -7.23 37.52
CA CYS A 118 34.99 -6.06 37.60
C CYS A 118 36.43 -6.45 37.89
N ALA A 119 37.35 -6.16 36.97
CA ALA A 119 38.77 -6.33 37.18
C ALA A 119 39.51 -5.03 36.88
N SER A 120 40.16 -4.48 37.91
CA SER A 120 40.90 -3.22 37.82
C SER A 120 40.06 -2.01 37.38
N GLY A 121 38.78 -1.99 37.77
CA GLY A 121 37.86 -0.90 37.46
C GLY A 121 37.27 -0.96 36.05
N VAL A 122 37.51 -2.04 35.29
CA VAL A 122 36.87 -2.32 34.00
C VAL A 122 36.20 -3.68 34.04
N CYS A 123 35.00 -3.77 33.47
CA CYS A 123 34.25 -5.01 33.35
C CYS A 123 34.85 -5.91 32.29
N GLU A 124 35.49 -6.99 32.71
CA GLU A 124 35.99 -8.02 31.82
C GLU A 124 35.04 -9.23 31.81
N VAL A 125 35.05 -10.01 30.73
CA VAL A 125 34.24 -11.23 30.64
C VAL A 125 34.65 -12.20 31.75
N CYS A 126 33.70 -12.63 32.59
CA CYS A 126 34.04 -13.55 33.68
C CYS A 126 34.20 -14.99 33.17
N PRO A 127 35.35 -15.66 33.42
CA PRO A 127 35.53 -17.05 33.04
C PRO A 127 34.53 -17.96 33.78
N ALA A 128 33.76 -18.75 33.03
CA ALA A 128 32.77 -19.64 33.61
C ALA A 128 33.39 -20.66 34.59
N GLY A 129 32.76 -20.82 35.76
CA GLY A 129 33.21 -21.72 36.83
C GLY A 129 33.95 -21.07 38.01
N GLU A 130 34.21 -19.75 38.01
CA GLU A 130 34.81 -19.04 39.16
C GLU A 130 33.74 -18.48 40.14
N ALA A 131 34.12 -18.19 41.39
CA ALA A 131 33.19 -17.69 42.42
C ALA A 131 32.51 -16.39 41.96
N GLY A 132 31.17 -16.35 42.03
CA GLY A 132 30.37 -15.22 41.57
C GLY A 132 30.13 -15.17 40.06
N CYS A 133 30.54 -16.19 39.31
CA CYS A 133 30.43 -16.20 37.85
C CYS A 133 29.57 -17.35 37.31
N PRO A 134 29.17 -17.28 36.01
CA PRO A 134 28.30 -18.28 35.39
C PRO A 134 28.87 -19.69 35.49
N CYS A 135 28.01 -20.67 35.71
CA CYS A 135 28.42 -22.08 35.73
C CYS A 135 28.92 -22.53 34.33
N ALA A 136 30.00 -23.33 34.26
CA ALA A 136 30.57 -23.75 32.98
C ALA A 136 29.65 -24.75 32.23
N GLU A 137 29.43 -24.53 30.93
CA GLU A 137 28.47 -25.32 30.13
C GLU A 137 28.84 -26.81 29.95
N THR A 138 30.08 -27.22 30.25
CA THR A 138 30.56 -28.58 29.94
C THR A 138 30.72 -29.52 31.14
N ASP A 139 30.44 -29.06 32.37
CA ASP A 139 30.29 -29.88 33.60
C ASP A 139 29.74 -28.92 34.70
N PRO A 140 28.74 -29.26 35.56
CA PRO A 140 28.15 -28.29 36.50
C PRO A 140 29.07 -28.05 37.72
N ALA A 141 30.39 -28.03 37.51
CA ALA A 141 31.40 -27.84 38.52
C ALA A 141 31.89 -26.39 38.47
N CYS A 142 31.35 -25.60 39.40
CA CYS A 142 32.10 -24.47 39.92
C CYS A 142 33.44 -24.95 40.48
N GLY A 143 34.47 -24.12 40.44
CA GLY A 143 35.80 -24.44 40.95
C GLY A 143 35.77 -24.96 42.40
N ASP A 144 36.81 -25.72 42.78
CA ASP A 144 36.89 -26.47 44.04
C ASP A 144 36.32 -25.71 45.26
N GLY A 145 35.19 -26.19 45.80
CA GLY A 145 34.56 -25.67 47.02
C GLY A 145 33.30 -24.80 46.81
N LEU A 146 32.83 -24.67 45.58
CA LEU A 146 31.66 -23.88 45.20
C LEU A 146 30.58 -24.80 44.59
N VAL A 147 29.32 -24.41 44.73
CA VAL A 147 28.16 -25.09 44.13
C VAL A 147 27.42 -24.13 43.21
N CYS A 148 26.95 -24.64 42.08
CA CYS A 148 26.14 -23.87 41.14
C CYS A 148 24.74 -23.69 41.74
N MET A 149 24.39 -22.46 42.11
CA MET A 149 23.07 -22.08 42.62
C MET A 149 22.55 -20.92 41.77
N ASN A 150 21.43 -21.15 41.06
CA ASN A 150 20.83 -20.20 40.11
C ASN A 150 21.83 -19.67 39.07
N ASP A 151 22.51 -20.59 38.37
CA ASP A 151 23.51 -20.30 37.32
C ASP A 151 24.76 -19.52 37.77
N VAL A 152 24.94 -19.27 39.08
CA VAL A 152 26.10 -18.61 39.66
C VAL A 152 26.83 -19.52 40.66
N CYS A 153 28.16 -19.50 40.63
CA CYS A 153 28.99 -20.31 41.51
C CYS A 153 29.16 -19.69 42.92
N ALA A 154 28.50 -20.26 43.94
CA ALA A 154 28.48 -19.75 45.32
C ALA A 154 28.96 -20.78 46.37
N ALA A 155 29.31 -20.33 47.58
CA ALA A 155 29.71 -21.20 48.69
C ALA A 155 28.48 -21.84 49.37
N GLU A 156 28.58 -23.12 49.76
CA GLU A 156 27.46 -24.03 50.13
C GLU A 156 26.62 -23.65 51.39
N THR A 157 26.68 -22.42 51.97
CA THR A 157 26.06 -22.12 53.28
C THR A 157 25.43 -20.72 53.49
N CYS A 158 24.71 -20.13 52.54
CA CYS A 158 24.06 -18.82 52.72
C CYS A 158 22.52 -18.93 52.63
N ASP A 159 21.80 -18.38 53.61
CA ASP A 159 20.32 -18.35 53.67
C ASP A 159 19.81 -17.02 53.07
N GLU A 160 18.93 -17.08 52.08
CA GLU A 160 18.34 -15.91 51.39
C GLU A 160 17.70 -14.90 52.35
N GLY A 161 17.81 -13.61 52.03
CA GLY A 161 17.27 -12.48 52.80
C GLY A 161 18.16 -11.97 53.94
N THR A 162 19.28 -12.65 54.23
CA THR A 162 20.23 -12.26 55.28
C THR A 162 21.36 -11.35 54.77
N VAL A 163 22.04 -10.64 55.67
CA VAL A 163 23.10 -9.69 55.29
C VAL A 163 24.24 -10.36 54.51
N GLY A 164 24.55 -9.83 53.32
CA GLY A 164 25.55 -10.41 52.42
C GLY A 164 25.10 -11.69 51.70
N CYS A 165 23.79 -11.94 51.66
CA CYS A 165 23.15 -13.01 50.90
C CYS A 165 22.17 -12.41 49.87
N PRO A 166 21.76 -13.20 48.87
CA PRO A 166 20.77 -12.76 47.88
C PRO A 166 19.48 -12.31 48.55
N CYS A 167 18.83 -11.28 48.00
CA CYS A 167 17.51 -10.85 48.47
C CYS A 167 16.51 -12.00 48.33
N ALA A 168 15.44 -11.95 49.12
CA ALA A 168 14.34 -12.88 48.95
C ALA A 168 13.68 -12.66 47.57
N SER A 169 12.90 -13.64 47.11
CA SER A 169 12.26 -13.63 45.78
C SER A 169 11.30 -12.47 45.48
N ASP A 170 11.09 -11.55 46.42
CA ASP A 170 10.27 -10.34 46.33
C ASP A 170 11.07 -9.04 46.49
N ASP A 171 12.39 -9.06 46.24
CA ASP A 171 13.34 -7.94 46.40
C ASP A 171 13.38 -7.37 47.81
N THR A 172 13.03 -8.19 48.81
CA THR A 172 13.08 -7.81 50.21
C THR A 172 14.26 -8.44 50.95
N CYS A 173 14.68 -7.75 52.00
CA CYS A 173 15.67 -8.20 52.95
C CYS A 173 15.09 -8.22 54.35
N ASP A 174 15.73 -8.94 55.28
CA ASP A 174 15.34 -8.92 56.68
C ASP A 174 15.31 -7.48 57.24
N ASP A 175 14.38 -7.23 58.17
CA ASP A 175 14.11 -5.91 58.76
C ASP A 175 15.38 -5.11 59.11
N GLY A 176 15.52 -3.91 58.53
CA GLY A 176 16.67 -3.01 58.74
C GLY A 176 17.78 -3.14 57.69
N LEU A 177 17.57 -3.97 56.68
CA LEU A 177 18.41 -4.07 55.48
C LEU A 177 17.66 -3.54 54.25
N GLY A 178 18.38 -2.94 53.31
CA GLY A 178 17.89 -2.63 51.96
C GLY A 178 18.45 -3.63 50.95
N CYS A 179 17.63 -4.05 49.99
CA CYS A 179 18.09 -4.78 48.82
C CYS A 179 18.75 -3.76 47.87
N HIS A 180 20.03 -3.94 47.61
CA HIS A 180 20.79 -3.09 46.69
C HIS A 180 20.68 -3.67 45.27
N ASP A 181 21.00 -2.87 44.25
CA ASP A 181 20.83 -3.22 42.84
C ASP A 181 21.62 -4.47 42.40
N ASP A 182 22.56 -4.97 43.22
CA ASP A 182 23.31 -6.21 43.04
C ASP A 182 22.58 -7.45 43.58
N ASN A 183 21.30 -7.32 43.93
CA ASN A 183 20.45 -8.34 44.56
C ASN A 183 21.00 -8.85 45.90
N MET A 184 21.69 -8.00 46.67
CA MET A 184 22.25 -8.33 47.99
C MET A 184 21.76 -7.40 49.11
N CYS A 185 21.61 -7.96 50.32
CA CYS A 185 21.08 -7.24 51.49
C CYS A 185 22.16 -6.51 52.33
N TYR A 186 22.01 -5.17 52.52
CA TYR A 186 22.92 -4.30 53.32
C TYR A 186 22.20 -3.42 54.37
N THR A 187 22.87 -3.00 55.44
CA THR A 187 22.29 -2.12 56.50
C THR A 187 22.22 -0.65 56.08
N CYS A 188 21.03 -0.05 56.10
CA CYS A 188 20.80 1.38 55.79
C CYS A 188 21.03 2.31 56.98
N ALA A 189 21.72 3.44 56.76
CA ALA A 189 21.80 4.56 57.69
C ALA A 189 20.92 5.71 57.19
N ALA A 190 19.96 6.17 58.00
CA ALA A 190 19.21 7.39 57.70
C ALA A 190 20.21 8.54 57.48
N ASP A 191 20.03 9.33 56.42
CA ASP A 191 20.92 10.42 55.96
C ASP A 191 22.02 10.07 54.92
N ALA A 192 21.88 8.97 54.17
CA ALA A 192 22.72 8.69 52.99
C ALA A 192 21.95 8.88 51.68
N VAL A 193 22.66 9.24 50.60
CA VAL A 193 22.08 9.33 49.25
C VAL A 193 21.40 8.00 48.89
N GLY A 194 20.17 8.05 48.38
CA GLY A 194 19.37 6.87 48.06
C GLY A 194 18.60 6.24 49.24
N CYS A 195 18.70 6.80 50.46
CA CYS A 195 17.86 6.39 51.58
C CYS A 195 16.55 7.19 51.62
N SER A 196 15.48 6.53 52.06
CA SER A 196 14.16 7.16 52.21
C SER A 196 14.20 8.35 53.18
N CYS A 197 13.67 9.49 52.75
CA CYS A 197 13.51 10.73 53.51
C CYS A 197 12.02 11.10 53.62
N ASP A 198 11.62 11.61 54.77
CA ASP A 198 10.26 12.10 54.99
C ASP A 198 10.17 13.58 54.55
N PRO A 199 9.41 13.92 53.48
CA PRO A 199 9.30 15.29 53.00
C PRO A 199 8.65 16.24 54.00
N ALA A 200 7.99 15.74 55.06
CA ALA A 200 7.37 16.53 56.11
C ALA A 200 8.27 16.84 57.32
N ALA A 201 9.46 16.24 57.42
CA ALA A 201 10.28 16.24 58.64
C ALA A 201 11.60 17.05 58.58
N ASP A 202 11.71 18.06 57.70
CA ASP A 202 12.99 18.71 57.33
C ASP A 202 14.01 17.67 56.82
N GLY A 203 13.61 16.97 55.75
CA GLY A 203 14.33 15.85 55.14
C GLY A 203 15.75 16.21 54.70
N CYS A 204 16.66 15.29 55.04
CA CYS A 204 18.07 15.23 54.66
C CYS A 204 18.97 16.28 55.33
N SER A 205 19.79 15.80 56.28
CA SER A 205 20.81 16.61 56.95
C SER A 205 22.03 16.86 56.04
N ASN A 206 22.84 17.88 56.33
CA ASN A 206 24.12 18.20 55.65
C ASN A 206 24.06 18.77 54.22
N GLY A 207 23.00 19.48 53.87
CA GLY A 207 22.91 20.18 52.57
C GLY A 207 22.39 19.31 51.43
N LEU A 208 21.81 18.15 51.77
CA LEU A 208 21.06 17.31 50.86
C LEU A 208 19.59 17.75 50.82
N LEU A 209 18.94 17.62 49.67
CA LEU A 209 17.53 17.91 49.42
C LEU A 209 16.77 16.58 49.27
N CYS A 210 15.57 16.50 49.86
CA CYS A 210 14.68 15.35 49.71
C CYS A 210 13.93 15.48 48.37
N ASP A 211 14.12 14.52 47.47
CA ASP A 211 13.51 14.56 46.14
C ASP A 211 12.00 14.23 46.22
N GLY A 212 11.17 15.23 45.96
CA GLY A 212 9.73 15.21 46.22
C GLY A 212 8.88 14.75 45.04
N ASP A 213 9.48 14.37 43.92
CA ASP A 213 8.74 13.96 42.73
C ASP A 213 8.19 12.52 42.87
N ALA A 214 6.97 12.45 43.41
CA ALA A 214 5.94 11.41 43.28
C ALA A 214 6.33 9.92 43.24
N GLY A 215 7.44 9.50 43.84
CA GLY A 215 7.75 8.07 43.97
C GLY A 215 9.10 7.70 44.57
N SER A 216 10.08 8.61 44.64
CA SER A 216 11.42 8.25 45.12
C SER A 216 11.70 8.60 46.58
N GLU A 217 11.12 9.67 47.16
CA GLU A 217 11.31 10.09 48.58
C GLU A 217 12.74 9.83 49.09
N THR A 218 13.79 10.22 48.35
CA THR A 218 15.20 9.93 48.71
C THR A 218 16.06 11.20 48.79
N CYS A 219 17.10 11.19 49.63
CA CYS A 219 18.05 12.30 49.75
C CYS A 219 18.99 12.43 48.54
N ARG A 220 19.16 13.64 47.99
CA ARG A 220 20.12 14.00 46.91
C ARG A 220 20.85 15.32 47.17
N GLU A 221 21.89 15.65 46.41
CA GLU A 221 22.63 16.92 46.51
C GLU A 221 21.89 18.10 45.84
N GLU A 222 22.28 19.35 46.16
CA GLU A 222 21.76 20.58 45.54
C GLU A 222 22.34 20.79 44.12
N LEU A 223 21.51 21.22 43.18
CA LEU A 223 21.93 21.55 41.81
C LEU A 223 22.52 22.97 41.77
N THR A 224 23.70 23.09 41.18
CA THR A 224 24.41 24.36 40.93
C THR A 224 24.11 24.86 39.52
N CYS A 225 24.43 26.12 39.19
CA CYS A 225 24.24 26.64 37.84
C CYS A 225 25.06 25.88 36.78
N GLU A 226 26.12 25.20 37.21
CA GLU A 226 26.95 24.34 36.37
C GLU A 226 26.30 22.98 36.10
N THR A 227 25.42 22.52 37.00
CA THR A 227 24.75 21.21 36.93
C THR A 227 23.24 21.29 36.65
N ALA A 228 22.66 22.49 36.67
CA ALA A 228 21.25 22.75 36.38
C ALA A 228 20.89 22.67 34.87
N GLY A 229 21.89 22.48 33.99
CA GLY A 229 21.65 22.23 32.56
C GLY A 229 21.17 23.44 31.75
N CYS A 230 21.57 24.67 32.09
CA CYS A 230 21.17 25.87 31.34
C CYS A 230 21.76 25.92 29.93
N ALA A 231 21.00 26.45 28.97
CA ALA A 231 21.43 26.54 27.57
C ALA A 231 22.66 27.46 27.40
N ALA A 232 23.43 27.24 26.33
CA ALA A 232 24.62 28.04 26.04
C ALA A 232 24.27 29.54 25.95
N ASN A 233 25.08 30.38 26.61
CA ASN A 233 24.89 31.83 26.75
C ASN A 233 23.64 32.29 27.52
N GLN A 234 22.86 31.35 28.07
CA GLN A 234 21.75 31.62 28.99
C GLN A 234 22.31 31.98 30.38
N LEU A 235 21.76 33.04 30.97
CA LEU A 235 22.14 33.44 32.32
C LEU A 235 21.50 32.49 33.35
N CYS A 236 22.25 32.10 34.37
CA CYS A 236 21.77 31.27 35.47
C CYS A 236 21.93 32.00 36.81
N THR A 237 21.03 31.72 37.78
CA THR A 237 21.16 32.21 39.15
C THR A 237 21.14 31.07 40.15
N GLU A 238 22.14 31.06 41.04
CA GLU A 238 22.17 30.25 42.25
C GLU A 238 21.60 31.12 43.36
N ASP A 239 20.42 30.78 43.85
CA ASP A 239 19.88 31.42 45.04
C ASP A 239 20.58 30.87 46.29
N ALA A 240 20.16 31.27 47.50
CA ALA A 240 20.86 30.92 48.74
C ALA A 240 21.02 29.39 48.93
N VAL A 241 22.10 28.98 49.61
CA VAL A 241 22.44 27.59 49.96
C VAL A 241 21.22 26.79 50.44
N GLY A 242 21.00 25.61 49.85
CA GLY A 242 19.86 24.73 50.10
C GLY A 242 18.69 24.91 49.13
N VAL A 243 18.93 25.47 47.93
CA VAL A 243 17.95 25.58 46.85
C VAL A 243 18.67 25.30 45.53
N ASP A 244 18.06 24.47 44.68
CA ASP A 244 18.58 24.20 43.33
C ASP A 244 18.70 25.51 42.51
N ALA A 245 19.75 25.62 41.72
CA ALA A 245 19.98 26.71 40.79
C ALA A 245 18.94 26.72 39.66
N ARG A 246 18.67 27.90 39.09
CA ARG A 246 17.67 28.08 38.03
C ARG A 246 18.19 28.89 36.85
N CYS A 247 17.88 28.42 35.64
CA CYS A 247 18.18 29.09 34.39
C CYS A 247 17.20 30.24 34.13
N LEU A 248 17.69 31.38 33.66
CA LEU A 248 16.90 32.58 33.38
C LEU A 248 16.66 32.71 31.87
N ALA A 249 15.50 33.17 31.43
CA ALA A 249 15.22 33.52 30.03
C ALA A 249 15.91 34.85 29.62
N ALA A 250 17.22 34.94 29.82
CA ALA A 250 18.03 36.11 29.52
C ALA A 250 19.42 35.68 29.07
N CYS A 251 20.00 36.40 28.11
CA CYS A 251 21.26 36.02 27.46
C CYS A 251 22.41 36.97 27.81
N ALA A 252 23.64 36.44 27.69
CA ALA A 252 24.85 37.25 27.72
C ALA A 252 24.89 38.26 26.56
N GLY A 253 25.61 39.39 26.76
CA GLY A 253 25.63 40.48 25.78
C GLY A 253 26.20 40.07 24.41
N GLY A 254 25.46 40.36 23.34
CA GLY A 254 25.75 39.90 21.98
C GLY A 254 24.75 38.85 21.46
N TYR A 255 23.95 38.30 22.37
CA TYR A 255 22.95 37.25 22.08
C TYR A 255 21.56 37.71 22.51
N HIS A 256 20.52 37.18 21.87
CA HIS A 256 19.11 37.39 22.22
C HIS A 256 18.42 36.06 22.49
N TRP A 257 17.50 36.04 23.45
CA TRP A 257 16.78 34.82 23.82
C TRP A 257 15.76 34.48 22.76
N ASN A 258 15.92 33.32 22.11
CA ASN A 258 14.96 32.75 21.17
C ASN A 258 14.00 31.83 21.95
N GLU A 259 12.76 32.27 22.06
CA GLU A 259 11.74 31.56 22.84
C GLU A 259 11.34 30.20 22.26
N MET A 260 11.46 30.02 20.94
CA MET A 260 11.02 28.78 20.30
C MET A 260 12.06 27.69 20.46
N THR A 261 13.34 28.02 20.37
CA THR A 261 14.43 27.06 20.60
C THR A 261 14.81 26.95 22.07
N GLN A 262 14.35 27.87 22.92
CA GLN A 262 14.84 28.08 24.28
C GLN A 262 16.37 28.19 24.35
N GLN A 263 16.96 28.92 23.38
CA GLN A 263 18.40 29.16 23.28
C GLN A 263 18.73 30.64 23.07
N CYS A 264 19.99 31.01 23.28
CA CYS A 264 20.48 32.37 23.08
C CYS A 264 21.20 32.49 21.73
N ASP A 265 20.58 33.16 20.76
CA ASP A 265 21.08 33.30 19.38
C ASP A 265 21.85 34.61 19.16
N GLU A 266 22.86 34.61 18.28
CA GLU A 266 23.65 35.81 17.95
C GLU A 266 22.80 36.91 17.29
N ALA A 267 22.93 38.15 17.79
CA ALA A 267 22.22 39.29 17.21
C ALA A 267 22.85 39.72 15.87
N SER A 268 22.31 39.21 14.75
CA SER A 268 22.61 39.66 13.39
C SER A 268 21.39 40.37 12.75
N ASN A 269 21.59 41.06 11.61
CA ASN A 269 20.68 42.06 11.00
C ASN A 269 19.31 41.48 10.55
N ALA A 270 18.47 41.04 11.48
CA ALA A 270 17.15 40.50 11.21
C ALA A 270 16.31 41.48 10.37
N ASN A 271 15.64 40.95 9.34
CA ASN A 271 14.65 41.65 8.53
C ASN A 271 13.36 40.80 8.41
N CYS A 272 12.36 41.23 7.64
CA CYS A 272 11.09 40.53 7.39
C CYS A 272 10.87 40.25 5.89
N LEU A 273 11.92 40.24 5.08
CA LEU A 273 11.81 40.02 3.64
C LEU A 273 11.66 38.52 3.37
N ASP A 274 10.51 38.10 2.87
CA ASP A 274 10.24 36.70 2.50
C ASP A 274 11.32 36.15 1.54
N GLY A 275 11.95 35.04 1.92
CA GLY A 275 13.08 34.42 1.22
C GLY A 275 14.48 35.02 1.49
N ASP A 276 14.62 36.04 2.34
CA ASP A 276 15.94 36.51 2.81
C ASP A 276 16.48 35.57 3.90
N PRO A 277 17.75 35.14 3.86
CA PRO A 277 18.33 34.24 4.88
C PRO A 277 18.34 34.83 6.29
N ASN A 278 18.26 36.16 6.42
CA ASN A 278 18.17 36.86 7.70
C ASN A 278 16.73 37.33 7.99
N SER A 279 15.77 36.84 7.23
CA SER A 279 14.37 37.09 7.50
C SER A 279 13.94 36.32 8.73
N ILE A 280 13.48 37.03 9.74
CA ILE A 280 12.78 36.42 10.87
C ILE A 280 11.28 36.31 10.57
N ALA A 281 10.83 36.55 9.34
CA ALA A 281 9.40 36.50 9.00
C ALA A 281 8.80 35.11 9.28
N ASP A 282 9.51 34.04 8.92
CA ASP A 282 9.08 32.67 9.19
C ASP A 282 9.14 32.34 10.68
N ALA A 283 10.17 32.81 11.39
CA ALA A 283 10.28 32.65 12.84
C ALA A 283 9.16 33.41 13.58
N CYS A 284 8.85 34.64 13.17
CA CYS A 284 7.71 35.38 13.69
C CYS A 284 6.39 34.72 13.33
N ALA A 285 6.24 34.18 12.12
CA ALA A 285 5.04 33.45 11.71
C ALA A 285 4.86 32.16 12.52
N LEU A 286 5.93 31.43 12.81
CA LEU A 286 5.93 30.24 13.67
C LEU A 286 5.51 30.60 15.11
N GLY A 287 5.97 31.75 15.60
CA GLY A 287 5.53 32.35 16.87
C GLY A 287 4.20 33.12 16.79
N ASN A 288 3.47 33.03 15.68
CA ASN A 288 2.20 33.71 15.42
C ASN A 288 2.21 35.24 15.65
N ARG A 289 3.30 35.90 15.27
CA ARG A 289 3.51 37.35 15.35
C ARG A 289 3.76 37.95 13.97
N ALA A 290 3.29 39.18 13.79
CA ALA A 290 3.62 39.96 12.60
C ALA A 290 5.09 40.38 12.67
N CYS A 291 5.87 40.06 11.66
CA CYS A 291 7.23 40.59 11.56
C CYS A 291 7.18 42.09 11.27
N VAL A 292 7.81 42.90 12.12
CA VAL A 292 7.85 44.36 12.00
C VAL A 292 9.23 44.81 11.55
N GLU A 293 9.32 45.23 10.28
CA GLU A 293 10.51 45.82 9.71
C GLU A 293 10.89 47.13 10.39
N LYS A 294 12.19 47.32 10.66
CA LYS A 294 12.62 48.52 11.39
C LYS A 294 13.15 49.65 10.53
N THR A 295 12.95 50.85 11.08
CA THR A 295 13.59 52.10 10.72
C THR A 295 14.94 52.27 11.46
N SER A 296 16.02 51.89 10.77
CA SER A 296 17.43 52.30 10.89
C SER A 296 18.21 52.21 12.23
N THR A 297 17.70 51.65 13.35
CA THR A 297 18.47 51.60 14.63
C THR A 297 18.21 50.42 15.60
N VAL A 298 17.36 49.44 15.27
CA VAL A 298 17.31 48.08 15.88
C VAL A 298 16.97 47.14 14.73
N ASP A 299 17.26 45.86 14.86
CA ASP A 299 16.93 44.85 13.85
C ASP A 299 15.40 44.62 13.79
N ALA A 300 14.90 43.95 12.75
CA ALA A 300 13.50 43.52 12.70
C ALA A 300 13.18 42.64 13.91
N HIS A 301 11.94 42.72 14.37
CA HIS A 301 11.46 41.95 15.52
C HIS A 301 10.04 41.47 15.25
N CYS A 302 9.65 40.43 15.98
CA CYS A 302 8.27 39.96 16.00
C CYS A 302 7.42 40.95 16.82
N GLY A 303 6.47 41.60 16.16
CA GLY A 303 5.57 42.58 16.75
C GLY A 303 4.30 41.95 17.32
N ASP A 304 3.16 42.59 17.07
CA ASP A 304 1.84 42.15 17.55
C ASP A 304 1.50 40.74 17.03
N CYS A 305 0.64 40.03 17.76
CA CYS A 305 0.14 38.73 17.31
C CYS A 305 -0.57 38.84 15.95
N LEU A 306 -0.41 37.82 15.11
CA LEU A 306 -1.14 37.67 13.86
C LEU A 306 -2.65 37.59 14.15
N SER A 307 -3.47 37.96 13.15
CA SER A 307 -4.93 37.85 13.26
C SER A 307 -5.33 36.42 13.66
N GLY A 308 -6.12 36.28 14.72
CA GLY A 308 -6.48 34.98 15.30
C GLY A 308 -5.60 34.53 16.48
N TYR A 309 -4.66 35.36 16.93
CA TYR A 309 -3.79 35.08 18.07
C TYR A 309 -3.79 36.24 19.08
N LEU A 310 -3.64 35.92 20.37
CA LEU A 310 -3.58 36.87 21.49
C LEU A 310 -2.28 36.73 22.26
N GLU A 311 -1.81 37.87 22.75
CA GLU A 311 -0.61 37.91 23.58
C GLU A 311 -0.92 37.35 24.97
N ASP A 312 -0.39 36.16 25.24
CA ASP A 312 -0.44 35.53 26.54
C ASP A 312 0.66 36.10 27.43
N THR A 313 0.28 37.08 28.23
CA THR A 313 1.19 37.72 29.20
C THR A 313 1.49 36.84 30.42
N SER A 314 0.89 35.65 30.54
CA SER A 314 1.18 34.71 31.63
C SER A 314 2.45 33.89 31.39
N THR A 315 2.92 33.78 30.14
CA THR A 315 4.22 33.22 29.81
C THR A 315 5.29 34.31 29.83
N THR A 316 6.53 33.95 30.17
CA THR A 316 7.67 34.88 30.03
C THR A 316 8.76 34.25 29.16
N PRO A 317 9.02 34.80 27.97
CA PRO A 317 8.38 35.99 27.42
C PRO A 317 6.95 35.70 26.88
N ALA A 318 6.21 36.78 26.56
CA ALA A 318 4.80 36.67 26.22
C ALA A 318 4.64 35.97 24.87
N GLN A 319 3.86 34.88 24.81
CA GLN A 319 3.67 34.11 23.58
C GLN A 319 2.34 34.47 22.92
N CYS A 320 2.29 34.47 21.58
CA CYS A 320 1.04 34.61 20.86
C CYS A 320 0.37 33.24 20.76
N ARG A 321 -0.58 32.99 21.65
CA ARG A 321 -1.40 31.78 21.57
C ARG A 321 -2.61 32.02 20.69
N ALA A 322 -3.14 30.95 20.10
CA ALA A 322 -4.38 31.06 19.36
C ALA A 322 -5.46 31.67 20.25
N VAL A 323 -6.26 32.57 19.66
CA VAL A 323 -7.52 33.00 20.26
C VAL A 323 -8.29 31.71 20.53
N VAL A 324 -8.68 31.49 21.78
CA VAL A 324 -9.59 30.39 22.11
C VAL A 324 -10.85 30.66 21.31
N THR A 325 -11.19 29.80 20.37
CA THR A 325 -12.35 29.99 19.51
C THR A 325 -13.57 29.35 20.15
N CYS A 326 -14.76 29.67 19.64
CA CYS A 326 -15.96 29.03 20.15
C CYS A 326 -15.95 27.52 20.04
N PRO A 327 -15.45 26.88 18.97
CA PRO A 327 -15.21 25.44 18.93
C PRO A 327 -14.41 24.90 20.12
N ASP A 328 -13.36 25.60 20.56
CA ASP A 328 -12.43 25.12 21.60
C ASP A 328 -13.08 25.05 22.99
N ILE A 329 -14.01 25.97 23.28
CA ILE A 329 -14.76 25.99 24.54
C ILE A 329 -16.23 25.62 24.37
N LEU A 330 -16.64 25.14 23.20
CA LEU A 330 -18.05 24.89 22.90
C LEU A 330 -18.64 23.87 23.87
N ALA A 331 -17.90 22.80 24.15
CA ALA A 331 -18.31 21.79 25.11
C ALA A 331 -18.45 22.37 26.52
N THR A 332 -17.53 23.25 26.93
CA THR A 332 -17.54 23.93 28.23
C THR A 332 -18.72 24.90 28.35
N CYS A 333 -18.96 25.72 27.32
CA CYS A 333 -20.09 26.64 27.31
C CYS A 333 -21.42 25.90 27.20
N ALA A 334 -21.51 24.84 26.41
CA ALA A 334 -22.70 23.99 26.34
C ALA A 334 -22.98 23.27 27.67
N ALA A 335 -21.94 22.81 28.38
CA ALA A 335 -22.07 22.23 29.72
C ALA A 335 -22.52 23.26 30.76
N GLN A 336 -22.19 24.54 30.57
CA GLN A 336 -22.67 25.65 31.37
C GLN A 336 -23.98 26.26 30.86
N HIS A 337 -24.54 25.73 29.76
CA HIS A 337 -25.73 26.24 29.08
C HIS A 337 -25.63 27.73 28.70
N ARG A 338 -24.49 28.12 28.14
CA ARG A 338 -24.18 29.47 27.71
C ARG A 338 -23.81 29.50 26.23
N THR A 339 -24.22 30.57 25.56
CA THR A 339 -23.86 30.81 24.18
C THR A 339 -22.42 31.27 24.15
N CYS A 340 -21.60 30.61 23.33
CA CYS A 340 -20.24 31.05 23.17
C CYS A 340 -20.20 32.38 22.39
N GLU A 341 -19.55 33.39 22.96
CA GLU A 341 -19.31 34.68 22.34
C GLU A 341 -17.81 34.82 22.09
N ALA A 342 -17.42 34.99 20.83
CA ALA A 342 -16.05 35.28 20.45
C ALA A 342 -16.00 36.56 19.61
N THR A 343 -14.92 37.32 19.77
CA THR A 343 -14.53 38.32 18.79
C THR A 343 -13.21 37.90 18.15
N PRO A 344 -12.86 38.39 16.95
CA PRO A 344 -11.59 38.05 16.32
C PRO A 344 -10.33 38.46 17.13
N GLU A 345 -10.51 39.28 18.17
CA GLU A 345 -9.44 39.93 18.95
C GLU A 345 -9.52 39.60 20.45
N THR A 346 -10.37 38.65 20.87
CA THR A 346 -10.47 38.20 22.27
C THR A 346 -10.80 36.72 22.33
N ASP A 347 -10.33 36.03 23.36
CA ASP A 347 -10.76 34.66 23.62
C ASP A 347 -12.27 34.58 23.65
N ALA A 348 -12.77 33.49 23.09
CA ALA A 348 -14.13 33.06 23.27
C ALA A 348 -14.42 32.97 24.78
N VAL A 349 -15.58 33.47 25.16
CA VAL A 349 -16.10 33.38 26.51
C VAL A 349 -17.50 32.80 26.45
N CYS A 350 -17.90 32.10 27.50
CA CYS A 350 -19.27 31.69 27.65
C CYS A 350 -20.11 32.91 28.04
N GLY A 351 -20.87 33.43 27.08
CA GLY A 351 -21.66 34.65 27.19
C GLY A 351 -23.00 34.43 27.90
N ALA A 352 -24.08 34.97 27.34
CA ALA A 352 -25.42 34.82 27.90
C ALA A 352 -25.85 33.34 27.98
N CYS A 353 -26.78 33.03 28.88
CA CYS A 353 -27.40 31.70 28.91
C CYS A 353 -28.06 31.37 27.57
N ASP A 354 -27.87 30.15 27.08
CA ASP A 354 -28.59 29.63 25.91
C ASP A 354 -30.10 29.76 26.15
N GLY A 355 -30.89 30.01 25.10
CA GLY A 355 -32.29 30.46 25.20
C GLY A 355 -33.25 29.62 26.07
N LEU A 356 -32.83 28.44 26.52
CA LEU A 356 -33.55 27.52 27.41
C LEU A 356 -33.28 27.77 28.91
N TYR A 357 -32.28 28.59 29.22
CA TYR A 357 -31.74 28.81 30.56
C TYR A 357 -31.77 30.29 30.90
N VAL A 358 -32.07 30.60 32.16
CA VAL A 358 -32.03 31.96 32.70
C VAL A 358 -30.88 32.07 33.68
N GLU A 359 -30.21 33.23 33.68
CA GLU A 359 -29.09 33.46 34.59
C GLU A 359 -29.61 33.68 36.01
N ASP A 360 -29.23 32.79 36.93
CA ASP A 360 -29.50 32.87 38.37
C ASP A 360 -28.19 32.66 39.14
N ASP A 361 -27.77 33.68 39.89
CA ASP A 361 -26.50 33.73 40.65
C ASP A 361 -25.24 33.33 39.85
N GLY A 362 -25.21 33.67 38.55
CA GLY A 362 -24.08 33.36 37.66
C GLY A 362 -24.09 31.93 37.08
N ALA A 363 -25.10 31.11 37.40
CA ALA A 363 -25.35 29.84 36.75
C ALA A 363 -26.54 29.95 35.79
N CYS A 364 -26.46 29.26 34.65
CA CYS A 364 -27.59 29.14 33.75
C CYS A 364 -28.45 27.97 34.22
N VAL A 365 -29.60 28.29 34.80
CA VAL A 365 -30.56 27.29 35.30
C VAL A 365 -31.70 27.12 34.29
N PRO A 366 -32.23 25.90 34.09
CA PRO A 366 -33.34 25.70 33.18
C PRO A 366 -34.49 26.63 33.54
N SER A 367 -34.98 27.39 32.57
CA SER A 367 -36.17 28.22 32.80
C SER A 367 -37.34 27.30 33.14
N ASP A 368 -37.99 27.55 34.28
CA ASP A 368 -39.13 26.74 34.76
C ASP A 368 -40.39 26.89 33.88
N GLN A 369 -40.30 27.70 32.83
CA GLN A 369 -41.38 27.97 31.88
C GLN A 369 -41.20 27.33 30.50
N THR A 370 -40.07 26.66 30.23
CA THR A 370 -39.82 26.05 28.91
C THR A 370 -40.76 24.89 28.63
N ASN A 371 -41.27 24.81 27.39
CA ASN A 371 -42.16 23.73 26.94
C ASN A 371 -41.89 23.36 25.47
N CYS A 372 -42.55 22.33 24.93
CA CYS A 372 -42.41 21.91 23.52
C CYS A 372 -43.62 22.31 22.63
N LEU A 373 -44.42 23.30 23.04
CA LEU A 373 -45.63 23.69 22.31
C LEU A 373 -45.31 24.76 21.27
N ALA A 374 -45.26 24.41 19.98
CA ALA A 374 -44.88 25.28 18.86
C ALA A 374 -45.52 26.70 18.79
N SER A 375 -46.60 26.96 19.54
CA SER A 375 -47.31 28.24 19.60
C SER A 375 -47.11 29.03 20.90
N ASP A 376 -46.28 28.55 21.82
CA ASP A 376 -46.00 29.17 23.11
C ASP A 376 -44.70 29.99 23.03
N ASP A 377 -44.69 31.20 23.63
CA ASP A 377 -43.53 32.10 23.59
C ASP A 377 -42.31 31.52 24.34
N ASN A 378 -42.52 30.54 25.22
CA ASN A 378 -41.46 29.81 25.93
C ASN A 378 -41.18 28.42 25.31
N SER A 379 -41.62 28.17 24.08
CA SER A 379 -41.40 26.89 23.41
C SER A 379 -40.00 26.77 22.83
N ILE A 380 -39.35 25.66 23.15
CA ILE A 380 -37.97 25.38 22.76
C ILE A 380 -37.86 24.41 21.56
N LEU A 381 -39.01 24.04 20.99
CA LEU A 381 -39.12 23.07 19.92
C LEU A 381 -38.27 23.44 18.69
N ALA A 382 -38.25 24.72 18.30
CA ALA A 382 -37.48 25.19 17.15
C ALA A 382 -35.97 25.10 17.40
N ASP A 383 -35.54 25.37 18.63
CA ASP A 383 -34.13 25.29 19.03
C ASP A 383 -33.65 23.83 19.06
N CYS A 384 -34.47 22.91 19.60
CA CYS A 384 -34.15 21.47 19.55
C CYS A 384 -34.09 20.96 18.11
N GLN A 385 -34.99 21.40 17.23
CA GLN A 385 -34.97 21.05 15.81
C GLN A 385 -33.74 21.60 15.08
N ALA A 386 -33.29 22.80 15.40
CA ALA A 386 -32.05 23.36 14.85
C ALA A 386 -30.80 22.56 15.26
N LEU A 387 -30.87 21.86 16.39
CA LEU A 387 -29.85 20.94 16.88
C LEU A 387 -30.09 19.48 16.46
N HIS A 388 -31.07 19.21 15.60
CA HIS A 388 -31.50 17.87 15.20
C HIS A 388 -31.82 16.95 16.39
N ARG A 389 -32.48 17.48 17.41
CA ARG A 389 -32.90 16.78 18.63
C ARG A 389 -34.41 16.82 18.81
N VAL A 390 -34.95 15.75 19.39
CA VAL A 390 -36.35 15.67 19.77
C VAL A 390 -36.59 16.51 21.02
N CYS A 391 -37.55 17.45 20.97
CA CYS A 391 -37.97 18.18 22.16
C CYS A 391 -38.78 17.26 23.09
N GLU A 392 -38.32 17.06 24.31
CA GLU A 392 -38.92 16.18 25.31
C GLU A 392 -39.33 16.95 26.58
N GLY A 393 -40.44 16.57 27.20
CA GLY A 393 -40.93 17.18 28.44
C GLY A 393 -42.00 18.27 28.25
N ALA A 394 -42.89 18.43 29.24
CA ALA A 394 -44.00 19.38 29.18
C ALA A 394 -43.73 20.69 29.93
N MET A 395 -42.93 20.66 31.01
CA MET A 395 -42.43 21.79 31.81
C MET A 395 -41.57 21.24 32.98
N PRO A 396 -40.25 21.49 33.02
CA PRO A 396 -39.45 22.10 31.96
C PRO A 396 -39.28 21.12 30.78
N ALA A 397 -39.28 21.65 29.55
CA ALA A 397 -38.87 20.90 28.37
C ALA A 397 -37.35 20.95 28.18
N ALA A 398 -36.78 19.92 27.54
CA ALA A 398 -35.37 19.81 27.19
C ALA A 398 -35.20 19.15 25.80
N CYS A 399 -34.07 19.40 25.14
CA CYS A 399 -33.73 18.70 23.91
C CYS A 399 -33.17 17.31 24.25
N GLY A 400 -33.95 16.27 23.95
CA GLY A 400 -33.64 14.86 24.20
C GLY A 400 -32.67 14.27 23.17
N GLY A 401 -32.97 13.04 22.74
CA GLY A 401 -32.16 12.31 21.75
C GLY A 401 -32.18 12.92 20.36
N CYS A 402 -31.28 12.45 19.48
CA CYS A 402 -31.24 12.89 18.09
C CYS A 402 -32.49 12.50 17.32
N GLU A 403 -32.87 13.32 16.33
CA GLU A 403 -33.89 12.99 15.35
C GLU A 403 -33.50 11.74 14.53
N SER A 404 -34.49 11.03 13.99
CA SER A 404 -34.25 9.86 13.15
C SER A 404 -33.36 10.22 11.95
N GLY A 405 -32.25 9.49 11.77
CA GLY A 405 -31.24 9.79 10.74
C GLY A 405 -30.04 10.60 11.26
N TYR A 406 -30.02 10.96 12.54
CA TYR A 406 -28.91 11.65 13.19
C TYR A 406 -28.38 10.84 14.38
N GLY A 407 -27.06 10.84 14.57
CA GLY A 407 -26.36 10.24 15.72
C GLY A 407 -25.64 11.31 16.55
N VAL A 408 -25.46 11.07 17.85
CA VAL A 408 -24.65 11.97 18.70
C VAL A 408 -23.19 11.76 18.35
N ASN A 409 -22.54 12.79 17.80
CA ASN A 409 -21.09 12.76 17.58
C ASN A 409 -20.39 12.79 18.95
N PRO A 410 -19.60 11.77 19.31
CA PRO A 410 -18.99 11.69 20.65
C PRO A 410 -17.97 12.80 20.91
N ALA A 411 -17.35 13.37 19.87
CA ALA A 411 -16.40 14.48 20.01
C ALA A 411 -17.09 15.83 20.24
N THR A 412 -18.24 16.08 19.61
CA THR A 412 -18.92 17.39 19.68
C THR A 412 -20.17 17.40 20.55
N GLY A 413 -20.74 16.23 20.88
CA GLY A 413 -22.03 16.09 21.56
C GLY A 413 -23.23 16.52 20.72
N LEU A 414 -23.04 16.92 19.46
CA LEU A 414 -24.10 17.38 18.55
C LEU A 414 -24.70 16.21 17.77
N CYS A 415 -25.98 16.33 17.42
CA CYS A 415 -26.64 15.38 16.54
C CYS A 415 -26.26 15.71 15.09
N GLN A 416 -25.49 14.83 14.47
CA GLN A 416 -25.05 14.96 13.08
C GLN A 416 -25.63 13.84 12.24
N LEU A 417 -25.80 14.10 10.94
CA LEU A 417 -26.28 13.08 10.00
C LEU A 417 -25.28 11.92 10.02
N TYR A 418 -25.76 10.68 9.97
CA TYR A 418 -24.88 9.54 9.70
C TYR A 418 -24.16 9.81 8.36
N GLY A 419 -22.86 10.10 8.40
CA GLY A 419 -22.05 10.05 7.20
C GLY A 419 -22.17 8.64 6.64
N ASN A 420 -22.44 8.52 5.34
CA ASN A 420 -22.32 7.25 4.63
C ASN A 420 -20.97 7.21 3.90
N CYS A 421 -20.54 6.02 3.50
CA CYS A 421 -19.24 5.83 2.85
C CYS A 421 -19.08 6.58 1.53
N ALA A 422 -20.18 6.82 0.81
CA ALA A 422 -20.15 7.52 -0.46
C ALA A 422 -19.78 9.00 -0.26
N ASP A 423 -20.28 9.62 0.81
CA ASP A 423 -19.98 11.02 1.14
C ASP A 423 -18.52 11.23 1.60
N LEU A 424 -17.90 10.20 2.18
CA LEU A 424 -16.50 10.23 2.61
C LEU A 424 -15.51 9.93 1.48
N GLY A 425 -15.98 9.41 0.35
CA GLY A 425 -15.11 9.07 -0.78
C GLY A 425 -14.12 7.94 -0.48
N CYS A 426 -14.40 7.05 0.49
CA CYS A 426 -13.46 5.98 0.87
C CYS A 426 -13.11 5.08 -0.32
N ALA A 427 -14.08 4.79 -1.20
CA ALA A 427 -13.85 4.02 -2.41
C ALA A 427 -12.85 4.71 -3.38
N SER A 428 -12.94 6.03 -3.54
CA SER A 428 -11.98 6.79 -4.36
C SER A 428 -10.60 6.92 -3.71
N LEU A 429 -10.53 6.74 -2.39
CA LEU A 429 -9.27 6.68 -1.64
C LEU A 429 -8.71 5.26 -1.57
N GLY A 430 -9.36 4.25 -2.16
CA GLY A 430 -8.90 2.86 -2.06
C GLY A 430 -8.97 2.28 -0.64
N ARG A 431 -9.87 2.79 0.20
CA ARG A 431 -10.04 2.35 1.59
C ARG A 431 -11.30 1.53 1.80
N GLU A 432 -11.24 0.60 2.74
CA GLU A 432 -12.43 -0.04 3.30
C GLU A 432 -13.25 1.00 4.06
N CYS A 433 -14.57 0.87 4.03
CA CYS A 433 -15.43 1.74 4.78
C CYS A 433 -16.08 1.00 5.94
N ASP A 434 -15.90 1.53 7.14
CA ASP A 434 -16.53 1.01 8.34
C ASP A 434 -17.86 1.73 8.60
N GLU A 435 -18.97 1.08 8.22
CA GLU A 435 -20.33 1.52 8.57
C GLU A 435 -20.81 0.98 9.93
N THR A 436 -20.00 0.20 10.64
CA THR A 436 -20.41 -0.41 11.92
C THR A 436 -20.36 0.57 13.08
N SER A 437 -19.61 1.65 12.93
CA SER A 437 -19.58 2.76 13.87
C SER A 437 -20.77 3.70 13.62
N ALA A 438 -21.19 4.46 14.65
CA ALA A 438 -22.28 5.45 14.51
C ALA A 438 -21.97 6.58 13.51
N PHE A 439 -20.77 6.59 12.95
CA PHE A 439 -20.33 7.47 11.87
C PHE A 439 -19.54 6.61 10.87
N ALA A 440 -19.88 6.63 9.59
CA ALA A 440 -18.98 6.02 8.61
C ALA A 440 -17.59 6.65 8.76
N ALA A 441 -16.55 5.83 8.63
CA ALA A 441 -15.17 6.28 8.54
C ALA A 441 -14.46 5.46 7.47
N CYS A 442 -13.52 6.09 6.76
CA CYS A 442 -12.59 5.33 5.95
C CYS A 442 -11.61 4.62 6.89
N GLY A 443 -11.54 3.30 6.79
CA GLY A 443 -10.65 2.47 7.58
C GLY A 443 -9.32 2.25 6.87
N ASP A 444 -8.85 1.01 6.93
CA ASP A 444 -7.59 0.60 6.31
C ASP A 444 -7.68 0.63 4.78
N CYS A 445 -6.51 0.58 4.14
CA CYS A 445 -6.44 0.35 2.71
C CYS A 445 -7.06 -0.99 2.36
N LYS A 446 -7.76 -1.06 1.23
CA LYS A 446 -8.27 -2.33 0.71
C LYS A 446 -7.11 -3.30 0.45
N PRO A 447 -7.34 -4.63 0.51
CA PRO A 447 -6.33 -5.63 0.19
C PRO A 447 -5.57 -5.31 -1.11
N GLY A 448 -4.23 -5.45 -1.05
CA GLY A 448 -3.34 -5.12 -2.17
C GLY A 448 -2.87 -3.66 -2.23
N LEU A 449 -3.53 -2.73 -1.53
CA LEU A 449 -3.16 -1.32 -1.52
C LEU A 449 -2.37 -0.93 -0.26
N ILE A 450 -1.48 0.05 -0.40
CA ILE A 450 -0.60 0.58 0.64
C ILE A 450 -0.98 2.01 0.98
N ASP A 451 -0.89 2.36 2.26
CA ASP A 451 -1.11 3.73 2.73
C ASP A 451 -0.03 4.68 2.18
N THR A 452 -0.45 5.78 1.56
CA THR A 452 0.50 6.81 1.10
C THR A 452 1.00 7.68 2.25
N ASP A 453 0.26 7.75 3.36
CA ASP A 453 0.59 8.51 4.57
C ASP A 453 0.12 7.71 5.80
N PRO A 454 0.94 6.74 6.27
CA PRO A 454 0.55 5.80 7.32
C PRO A 454 -0.03 6.49 8.56
N GLY A 455 -1.29 6.16 8.87
CA GLY A 455 -2.04 6.72 10.01
C GLY A 455 -2.97 7.87 9.65
N ASN A 456 -2.96 8.34 8.41
CA ASN A 456 -3.90 9.32 7.89
C ASN A 456 -5.01 8.67 7.08
N THR A 457 -6.14 8.37 7.71
CA THR A 457 -7.30 7.73 7.04
C THR A 457 -7.97 8.58 5.95
N ALA A 458 -7.56 9.85 5.79
CA ALA A 458 -7.99 10.71 4.69
C ALA A 458 -7.05 10.66 3.48
N ALA A 459 -5.85 10.09 3.62
CA ALA A 459 -4.91 9.89 2.52
C ALA A 459 -5.38 8.76 1.61
N ALA A 460 -5.12 8.87 0.31
CA ALA A 460 -5.40 7.81 -0.64
C ALA A 460 -4.46 6.62 -0.43
N CYS A 461 -4.93 5.42 -0.70
CA CYS A 461 -4.10 4.25 -0.86
C CYS A 461 -3.62 4.16 -2.30
N ARG A 462 -2.47 3.52 -2.50
CA ARG A 462 -1.87 3.27 -3.83
C ARG A 462 -1.51 1.80 -3.97
N ASP A 463 -1.25 1.35 -5.20
CA ASP A 463 -0.70 0.02 -5.43
C ASP A 463 0.71 -0.10 -4.81
N ALA A 464 1.06 -1.32 -4.41
CA ALA A 464 2.42 -1.67 -4.02
C ALA A 464 3.38 -1.43 -5.20
N LEU A 465 4.51 -0.77 -4.96
CA LEU A 465 5.55 -0.59 -5.96
C LEU A 465 6.11 -1.95 -6.33
N THR A 466 6.17 -2.21 -7.62
CA THR A 466 6.79 -3.42 -8.19
C THR A 466 8.25 -3.14 -8.54
N CYS A 467 8.98 -4.19 -8.94
CA CYS A 467 10.36 -4.00 -9.38
C CYS A 467 10.52 -3.18 -10.66
N SER A 468 9.48 -3.09 -11.50
CA SER A 468 9.50 -2.17 -12.65
C SER A 468 9.32 -0.70 -12.24
N ASP A 469 8.76 -0.44 -11.05
CA ASP A 469 8.59 0.91 -10.53
C ASP A 469 9.84 1.42 -9.80
N LEU A 470 10.77 0.51 -9.44
CA LEU A 470 11.97 0.81 -8.66
C LEU A 470 13.24 0.76 -9.52
N ALA A 471 13.98 1.86 -9.52
CA ALA A 471 15.33 1.91 -10.08
C ALA A 471 16.35 1.63 -8.97
N CYS A 472 16.71 0.36 -8.77
CA CYS A 472 17.76 -0.01 -7.80
C CYS A 472 19.15 0.41 -8.28
N ASP A 473 19.99 0.84 -7.33
CA ASP A 473 21.35 1.27 -7.64
C ASP A 473 22.24 0.11 -8.12
N ALA A 474 23.41 0.46 -8.69
CA ALA A 474 24.39 -0.53 -9.09
C ALA A 474 24.80 -1.42 -7.89
N GLY A 475 24.66 -2.75 -8.04
CA GLY A 475 24.95 -3.72 -6.99
C GLY A 475 23.76 -4.05 -6.08
N GLN A 476 22.62 -3.39 -6.28
CA GLN A 476 21.35 -3.75 -5.67
C GLN A 476 20.49 -4.59 -6.63
N TYR A 477 19.60 -5.36 -6.01
CA TYR A 477 18.65 -6.23 -6.65
C TYR A 477 17.27 -5.84 -6.14
N CYS A 478 16.32 -5.68 -7.04
CA CYS A 478 14.95 -5.51 -6.62
C CYS A 478 14.37 -6.85 -6.18
N VAL A 479 13.77 -6.89 -5.00
CA VAL A 479 13.02 -8.05 -4.50
C VAL A 479 11.60 -7.63 -4.17
N VAL A 480 10.64 -8.45 -4.61
CA VAL A 480 9.23 -8.27 -4.28
C VAL A 480 8.98 -8.92 -2.92
N SER A 481 8.30 -8.21 -2.02
CA SER A 481 7.89 -8.77 -0.73
C SER A 481 6.88 -9.89 -0.93
N GLU A 482 7.00 -10.97 -0.17
CA GLU A 482 6.01 -12.06 -0.18
C GLU A 482 4.71 -11.67 0.53
N THR A 483 4.74 -10.60 1.31
CA THR A 483 3.55 -10.10 1.99
C THR A 483 2.78 -9.21 1.02
N PRO A 484 1.54 -9.57 0.63
CA PRO A 484 0.72 -8.70 -0.22
C PRO A 484 0.58 -7.31 0.40
N GLY A 485 0.60 -6.27 -0.44
CA GLY A 485 0.51 -4.87 0.03
C GLY A 485 1.80 -4.37 0.71
N VAL A 486 2.96 -4.87 0.30
CA VAL A 486 4.27 -4.31 0.68
C VAL A 486 5.04 -3.97 -0.58
N ASP A 487 5.60 -2.76 -0.62
CA ASP A 487 6.44 -2.33 -1.73
C ASP A 487 7.60 -3.31 -1.95
N ALA A 488 7.97 -3.50 -3.22
CA ALA A 488 9.25 -4.07 -3.54
C ALA A 488 10.38 -3.23 -2.92
N SER A 489 11.54 -3.83 -2.70
CA SER A 489 12.68 -3.15 -2.09
C SER A 489 13.98 -3.49 -2.81
N CYS A 490 14.91 -2.54 -2.80
CA CYS A 490 16.25 -2.75 -3.34
C CYS A 490 17.15 -3.32 -2.24
N VAL A 491 17.55 -4.58 -2.40
CA VAL A 491 18.48 -5.25 -1.48
C VAL A 491 19.88 -5.23 -2.08
N SER A 492 20.86 -4.79 -1.30
CA SER A 492 22.27 -4.91 -1.65
C SER A 492 22.72 -6.37 -1.50
N SER A 493 23.47 -6.89 -2.48
CA SER A 493 24.14 -8.18 -2.28
C SER A 493 25.22 -8.04 -1.22
N THR A 494 25.17 -8.88 -0.18
CA THR A 494 26.26 -9.00 0.81
C THR A 494 27.48 -9.73 0.24
N CYS A 495 27.31 -10.39 -0.91
CA CYS A 495 28.36 -11.09 -1.63
C CYS A 495 29.01 -10.19 -2.68
N GLY A 496 30.32 -10.37 -2.88
CA GLY A 496 31.07 -9.61 -3.87
C GLY A 496 30.69 -10.01 -5.31
N ASP A 497 31.22 -9.27 -6.29
CA ASP A 497 31.02 -9.56 -7.70
C ASP A 497 31.26 -11.05 -8.01
N ASN A 498 30.43 -11.63 -8.87
CA ASN A 498 30.52 -13.03 -9.27
C ASN A 498 30.29 -14.05 -8.15
N GLN A 499 29.59 -13.65 -7.09
CA GLN A 499 29.16 -14.50 -5.99
C GLN A 499 27.66 -14.33 -5.73
N ALA A 500 27.05 -15.34 -5.12
CA ALA A 500 25.66 -15.32 -4.66
C ALA A 500 25.57 -15.97 -3.29
N LEU A 501 24.59 -15.54 -2.49
CA LEU A 501 24.31 -16.07 -1.17
C LEU A 501 23.76 -17.50 -1.29
N ASP A 502 24.40 -18.46 -0.63
CA ASP A 502 23.88 -19.81 -0.56
C ASP A 502 22.83 -20.01 0.54
N THR A 503 22.22 -21.19 0.58
CA THR A 503 21.20 -21.53 1.59
C THR A 503 21.67 -21.45 3.04
N THR A 504 22.98 -21.36 3.29
CA THR A 504 23.56 -21.21 4.63
C THR A 504 23.89 -19.76 4.97
N GLY A 505 23.61 -18.82 4.06
CA GLY A 505 24.01 -17.42 4.18
C GLY A 505 25.48 -17.18 3.81
N ALA A 506 26.17 -18.14 3.19
CA ALA A 506 27.57 -18.00 2.79
C ALA A 506 27.69 -17.58 1.32
N CYS A 507 28.68 -16.75 0.99
CA CYS A 507 28.91 -16.33 -0.39
C CYS A 507 29.58 -17.45 -1.21
N LYS A 508 28.86 -17.92 -2.22
CA LYS A 508 29.33 -18.93 -3.17
C LYS A 508 29.76 -18.27 -4.47
N SER A 509 30.95 -18.62 -4.97
CA SER A 509 31.41 -18.17 -6.28
C SER A 509 30.65 -18.84 -7.43
N CYS A 510 30.17 -18.02 -8.36
CA CYS A 510 29.38 -18.43 -9.54
C CYS A 510 30.20 -18.39 -10.84
N GLY A 511 31.42 -17.87 -10.81
CA GLY A 511 32.22 -17.60 -12.01
C GLY A 511 31.82 -16.28 -12.67
N ASP A 512 32.42 -15.95 -13.81
CA ASP A 512 32.27 -14.63 -14.44
C ASP A 512 30.91 -14.45 -15.12
N ALA A 513 30.05 -13.63 -14.51
CA ALA A 513 28.71 -13.29 -14.98
C ALA A 513 28.73 -12.72 -16.41
N ALA A 514 29.75 -11.91 -16.74
CA ALA A 514 29.88 -11.27 -18.04
C ALA A 514 30.12 -12.27 -19.19
N THR A 515 30.39 -13.54 -18.86
CA THR A 515 30.53 -14.61 -19.86
C THR A 515 29.43 -15.67 -19.77
N GLN A 516 28.77 -15.80 -18.61
CA GLN A 516 27.78 -16.85 -18.36
C GLN A 516 26.33 -16.34 -18.43
N CYS A 517 26.11 -15.06 -18.15
CA CYS A 517 24.80 -14.43 -18.10
C CYS A 517 24.58 -13.46 -19.28
N VAL A 518 24.90 -13.89 -20.50
CA VAL A 518 24.91 -13.05 -21.71
C VAL A 518 23.79 -13.36 -22.71
N ASN A 519 22.87 -14.25 -22.34
CA ASN A 519 21.77 -14.62 -23.22
C ASN A 519 20.63 -13.59 -23.13
N GLU A 520 19.76 -13.61 -24.12
CA GLU A 520 18.52 -12.81 -24.12
C GLU A 520 17.69 -13.09 -22.86
N GLY A 521 17.13 -12.03 -22.26
CA GLY A 521 16.41 -12.11 -21.00
C GLY A 521 17.30 -12.19 -19.76
N GLN A 522 18.61 -11.91 -19.87
CA GLN A 522 19.56 -11.85 -18.74
C GLN A 522 20.15 -10.45 -18.62
N THR A 523 20.29 -9.95 -17.40
CA THR A 523 20.84 -8.60 -17.13
C THR A 523 22.37 -8.52 -17.24
N GLY A 524 23.07 -9.65 -17.45
CA GLY A 524 24.54 -9.70 -17.33
C GLY A 524 25.05 -9.99 -15.92
N ARG A 525 24.17 -10.16 -14.93
CA ARG A 525 24.53 -10.37 -13.52
C ARG A 525 24.08 -11.73 -13.00
N TRP A 526 24.70 -12.18 -11.92
CA TRP A 526 24.15 -13.27 -11.11
C TRP A 526 23.06 -12.72 -10.21
N TRP A 527 22.01 -13.51 -10.00
CA TRP A 527 21.03 -13.28 -8.95
C TRP A 527 21.71 -13.34 -7.58
N TYR A 528 21.28 -12.49 -6.65
CA TYR A 528 21.97 -12.30 -5.37
C TYR A 528 21.94 -13.55 -4.47
N ALA A 529 20.99 -14.46 -4.70
CA ALA A 529 20.85 -15.73 -3.98
C ALA A 529 20.95 -16.93 -4.94
N THR A 530 21.50 -18.04 -4.44
CA THR A 530 21.49 -19.33 -5.15
C THR A 530 20.20 -20.10 -4.87
N ARG A 531 19.91 -21.07 -5.73
CA ARG A 531 18.87 -22.08 -5.46
C ARG A 531 19.15 -22.88 -4.19
N THR A 532 18.13 -23.57 -3.70
CA THR A 532 18.15 -24.56 -2.62
C THR A 532 19.18 -25.68 -2.79
N ASN A 533 19.57 -26.00 -4.03
CA ASN A 533 20.68 -26.93 -4.33
C ASN A 533 22.05 -26.24 -4.48
N ASN A 534 22.14 -24.99 -4.03
CA ASN A 534 23.26 -24.06 -4.14
C ASN A 534 23.68 -23.72 -5.58
N ALA A 535 22.84 -23.92 -6.60
CA ALA A 535 23.19 -23.54 -7.97
C ALA A 535 22.94 -22.04 -8.23
N CYS A 536 23.93 -21.35 -8.81
CA CYS A 536 23.78 -19.95 -9.20
C CYS A 536 22.76 -19.77 -10.32
N LEU A 537 22.09 -18.62 -10.32
CA LEU A 537 21.09 -18.22 -11.30
C LEU A 537 21.53 -16.91 -11.92
N CYS A 538 21.45 -16.80 -13.25
CA CYS A 538 21.58 -15.49 -13.87
C CYS A 538 20.32 -14.68 -13.55
N GLU A 539 20.50 -13.41 -13.21
CA GLU A 539 19.40 -12.49 -13.02
C GLU A 539 18.66 -12.31 -14.34
N THR A 540 17.34 -12.49 -14.32
CA THR A 540 16.51 -12.29 -15.50
C THR A 540 16.16 -10.80 -15.69
N GLU A 541 15.94 -10.41 -16.95
CA GLU A 541 15.29 -9.13 -17.27
C GLU A 541 13.79 -9.20 -16.91
N ASP A 542 13.15 -8.05 -16.75
CA ASP A 542 11.71 -7.98 -16.50
C ASP A 542 10.93 -8.58 -17.68
N GLY A 543 9.88 -9.34 -17.40
CA GLY A 543 9.16 -10.12 -18.39
C GLY A 543 9.85 -11.42 -18.79
N TYR A 544 10.87 -11.89 -18.06
CA TYR A 544 11.52 -13.19 -18.28
C TYR A 544 11.56 -14.07 -17.02
N TYR A 545 11.53 -15.37 -17.24
CA TYR A 545 11.72 -16.39 -16.19
C TYR A 545 12.77 -17.41 -16.60
N PHE A 546 13.35 -18.13 -15.63
CA PHE A 546 14.43 -19.08 -15.87
C PHE A 546 13.95 -20.53 -15.89
N ASP A 547 13.86 -21.14 -17.08
CA ASP A 547 13.50 -22.55 -17.19
C ASP A 547 14.68 -23.47 -16.81
N THR A 548 14.61 -24.01 -15.58
CA THR A 548 15.64 -24.92 -15.06
C THR A 548 15.57 -26.34 -15.64
N THR A 549 14.53 -26.68 -16.40
CA THR A 549 14.23 -28.04 -16.85
C THR A 549 14.71 -28.35 -18.26
N LEU A 550 14.60 -27.40 -19.21
CA LEU A 550 14.89 -27.67 -20.64
C LEU A 550 16.19 -27.07 -21.16
N SER A 551 16.51 -25.82 -20.78
CA SER A 551 17.58 -25.07 -21.45
C SER A 551 18.54 -24.35 -20.51
N SER A 552 18.16 -24.09 -19.25
CA SER A 552 18.89 -23.13 -18.39
C SER A 552 19.08 -21.77 -19.06
N LEU A 553 18.19 -21.41 -19.99
CA LEU A 553 18.13 -20.11 -20.63
C LEU A 553 16.83 -19.43 -20.18
N PRO A 554 16.83 -18.11 -19.95
CA PRO A 554 15.59 -17.40 -19.71
C PRO A 554 14.66 -17.54 -20.90
N GLN A 555 13.37 -17.52 -20.62
CA GLN A 555 12.30 -17.50 -21.60
C GLN A 555 11.43 -16.26 -21.31
N PRO A 556 10.88 -15.61 -22.35
CA PRO A 556 9.91 -14.55 -22.13
C PRO A 556 8.69 -15.12 -21.41
N CYS A 557 8.13 -14.37 -20.47
CA CYS A 557 6.91 -14.71 -19.75
C CYS A 557 5.68 -14.60 -20.65
N ASP A 558 5.69 -13.63 -21.56
CA ASP A 558 4.63 -13.33 -22.52
C ASP A 558 5.35 -12.87 -23.80
N GLN A 559 5.37 -13.72 -24.83
CA GLN A 559 6.13 -13.47 -26.05
C GLN A 559 5.37 -12.60 -27.05
N ASP A 560 4.04 -12.57 -27.00
CA ASP A 560 3.22 -11.78 -27.90
C ASP A 560 2.73 -10.43 -27.33
N GLY A 561 2.81 -10.28 -26.02
CA GLY A 561 2.49 -9.05 -25.28
C GLY A 561 1.00 -8.83 -25.03
N ASP A 562 0.15 -9.85 -25.13
CA ASP A 562 -1.28 -9.75 -24.87
C ASP A 562 -1.62 -9.79 -23.35
N GLY A 563 -0.63 -10.16 -22.53
CA GLY A 563 -0.64 -10.21 -21.08
C GLY A 563 -1.18 -11.50 -20.48
N TRP A 564 -1.25 -12.59 -21.27
CA TRP A 564 -1.25 -13.94 -20.75
C TRP A 564 0.18 -14.41 -20.54
N VAL A 565 0.43 -15.11 -19.42
CA VAL A 565 1.77 -15.61 -19.10
C VAL A 565 1.89 -17.06 -19.60
N ARG A 566 3.02 -17.45 -20.18
CA ARG A 566 3.28 -18.85 -20.54
C ARG A 566 3.05 -19.78 -19.36
N ALA A 567 2.28 -20.83 -19.56
CA ALA A 567 2.04 -21.90 -18.59
C ALA A 567 3.35 -22.57 -18.15
N SER A 568 4.38 -22.60 -19.01
CA SER A 568 5.71 -23.08 -18.62
C SER A 568 6.46 -22.18 -17.64
N ALA A 569 5.98 -20.96 -17.38
CA ALA A 569 6.48 -20.06 -16.33
C ALA A 569 5.85 -20.32 -14.95
N GLU A 570 4.63 -20.89 -14.91
CA GLU A 570 3.89 -21.23 -13.68
C GLU A 570 4.76 -21.93 -12.61
N PRO A 571 5.47 -23.04 -12.90
CA PRO A 571 6.27 -23.73 -11.88
C PRO A 571 7.46 -22.91 -11.35
N PHE A 572 7.81 -21.80 -11.99
CA PHE A 572 8.87 -20.89 -11.57
C PHE A 572 8.33 -19.71 -10.77
N ILE A 573 7.19 -19.15 -11.19
CA ILE A 573 6.46 -18.11 -10.47
C ILE A 573 5.95 -18.65 -9.13
N GLU A 574 5.44 -19.88 -9.11
CA GLU A 574 4.92 -20.52 -7.90
C GLU A 574 5.96 -21.39 -7.18
N HIS A 575 7.24 -21.24 -7.55
CA HIS A 575 8.28 -22.11 -7.05
C HIS A 575 8.47 -21.93 -5.53
N PRO A 576 8.64 -23.02 -4.73
CA PRO A 576 8.84 -22.91 -3.28
C PRO A 576 10.20 -22.30 -2.88
N ASP A 577 11.15 -22.25 -3.80
CA ASP A 577 12.45 -21.61 -3.63
C ASP A 577 12.33 -20.12 -3.99
N GLU A 578 12.47 -19.27 -2.98
CA GLU A 578 12.34 -17.81 -3.10
C GLU A 578 13.27 -17.23 -4.17
N ALA A 579 14.50 -17.75 -4.31
CA ALA A 579 15.44 -17.26 -5.30
C ALA A 579 15.00 -17.58 -6.74
N VAL A 580 14.29 -18.70 -6.94
CA VAL A 580 13.71 -19.04 -8.25
C VAL A 580 12.50 -18.17 -8.53
N ARG A 581 11.61 -18.02 -7.53
CA ARG A 581 10.37 -17.25 -7.64
C ARG A 581 10.63 -15.76 -7.87
N GLN A 582 11.46 -15.12 -7.07
CA GLN A 582 11.80 -13.69 -7.24
C GLN A 582 12.55 -13.42 -8.55
N ASN A 583 13.26 -14.42 -9.09
CA ASN A 583 13.93 -14.33 -10.38
C ASN A 583 13.03 -14.80 -11.55
N ALA A 584 11.76 -15.12 -11.31
CA ALA A 584 10.74 -15.29 -12.34
C ALA A 584 9.95 -13.98 -12.44
N ARG A 585 10.45 -13.05 -13.25
CA ARG A 585 9.97 -11.66 -13.30
C ARG A 585 8.79 -11.49 -14.26
N CYS A 586 7.79 -12.35 -14.10
CA CYS A 586 6.57 -12.31 -14.90
C CYS A 586 5.53 -11.41 -14.24
N ASP A 587 4.84 -10.59 -15.05
CA ASP A 587 3.66 -9.83 -14.61
C ASP A 587 2.42 -10.74 -14.73
N LEU A 588 2.22 -11.61 -13.74
CA LEU A 588 1.09 -12.53 -13.75
C LEU A 588 -0.20 -11.81 -13.36
N ARG A 589 -1.08 -11.63 -14.33
CA ARG A 589 -2.46 -11.21 -14.08
C ARG A 589 -3.25 -12.35 -13.47
N THR A 590 -4.01 -12.05 -12.42
CA THR A 590 -4.96 -12.97 -11.80
C THR A 590 -6.38 -12.46 -11.99
N ILE A 591 -7.35 -13.38 -11.94
CA ILE A 591 -8.78 -13.07 -11.97
C ILE A 591 -9.54 -13.82 -10.88
N SER A 592 -10.59 -13.20 -10.36
CA SER A 592 -11.56 -13.82 -9.45
C SER A 592 -12.96 -13.91 -10.08
N SER A 593 -13.14 -13.29 -11.25
CA SER A 593 -14.42 -13.21 -11.95
C SER A 593 -14.25 -13.05 -13.45
N VAL A 594 -15.33 -13.35 -14.17
CA VAL A 594 -15.48 -13.12 -15.60
C VAL A 594 -16.67 -12.20 -15.81
N THR A 595 -16.46 -11.08 -16.50
CA THR A 595 -17.55 -10.20 -16.95
C THR A 595 -17.91 -10.50 -18.39
N LEU A 596 -19.17 -10.85 -18.62
CA LEU A 596 -19.76 -10.92 -19.96
C LEU A 596 -20.32 -9.52 -20.30
N GLN A 597 -19.80 -8.91 -21.37
CA GLN A 597 -20.22 -7.59 -21.81
C GLN A 597 -20.87 -7.65 -23.19
N ASN A 598 -22.07 -7.10 -23.32
CA ASN A 598 -22.79 -7.05 -24.59
C ASN A 598 -22.36 -5.86 -25.49
N GLU A 599 -22.95 -5.74 -26.69
CA GLU A 599 -22.70 -4.58 -27.57
C GLU A 599 -23.07 -3.21 -26.93
N TYR A 600 -24.06 -3.16 -26.04
CA TYR A 600 -24.50 -1.96 -25.29
C TYR A 600 -23.62 -1.60 -24.08
N LYS A 601 -22.52 -2.32 -23.87
CA LYS A 601 -21.60 -2.16 -22.73
C LYS A 601 -22.15 -2.56 -21.36
N GLN A 602 -23.33 -3.18 -21.30
CA GLN A 602 -23.85 -3.67 -20.03
C GLN A 602 -23.15 -4.96 -19.65
N ARG A 603 -23.00 -5.17 -18.34
CA ARG A 603 -22.08 -6.16 -17.76
C ARG A 603 -22.87 -7.18 -16.96
N TYR A 604 -22.58 -8.46 -17.22
CA TYR A 604 -23.05 -9.59 -16.43
C TYR A 604 -21.84 -10.28 -15.81
N GLU A 605 -21.76 -10.25 -14.48
CA GLU A 605 -20.61 -10.76 -13.76
C GLU A 605 -20.82 -12.19 -13.25
N VAL A 606 -19.81 -13.02 -13.46
CA VAL A 606 -19.72 -14.39 -12.98
C VAL A 606 -18.50 -14.51 -12.09
N LEU A 607 -18.72 -14.83 -10.81
CA LEU A 607 -17.66 -15.08 -9.84
C LEU A 607 -17.07 -16.47 -10.08
N LEU A 608 -15.74 -16.59 -10.01
CA LEU A 608 -15.06 -17.88 -10.01
C LEU A 608 -14.99 -18.36 -8.56
N CYS A 609 -15.72 -19.42 -8.23
CA CYS A 609 -15.73 -19.99 -6.88
C CYS A 609 -15.09 -21.38 -6.89
N ALA A 610 -14.58 -21.82 -5.75
CA ALA A 610 -13.99 -23.15 -5.60
C ALA A 610 -14.99 -24.29 -5.92
N GLU A 611 -16.30 -24.05 -5.75
CA GLU A 611 -17.37 -24.99 -6.11
C GLU A 611 -17.82 -24.89 -7.58
N GLY A 612 -17.21 -24.00 -8.36
CA GLY A 612 -17.57 -23.68 -9.74
C GLY A 612 -18.05 -22.23 -9.90
N PRO A 613 -18.24 -21.77 -11.15
CA PRO A 613 -18.65 -20.40 -11.42
C PRO A 613 -20.07 -20.11 -10.93
N VAL A 614 -20.27 -18.94 -10.32
CA VAL A 614 -21.57 -18.49 -9.79
C VAL A 614 -21.88 -17.09 -10.30
N ALA A 615 -23.08 -16.86 -10.83
CA ALA A 615 -23.52 -15.52 -11.20
C ALA A 615 -23.53 -14.60 -9.96
N ALA A 616 -22.85 -13.45 -10.02
CA ALA A 616 -22.75 -12.53 -8.89
C ALA A 616 -24.13 -12.07 -8.38
N ALA A 617 -25.10 -11.96 -9.29
CA ALA A 617 -26.49 -11.64 -8.99
C ALA A 617 -27.24 -12.71 -8.15
N LEU A 618 -26.81 -13.97 -8.20
CA LEU A 618 -27.48 -15.09 -7.55
C LEU A 618 -26.86 -15.45 -6.20
N GLY A 619 -25.68 -14.92 -5.87
CA GLY A 619 -25.02 -15.15 -4.59
C GLY A 619 -23.54 -14.75 -4.61
N SER A 620 -22.87 -15.05 -3.50
CA SER A 620 -21.43 -14.89 -3.32
C SER A 620 -20.75 -16.27 -3.27
N CYS A 621 -19.44 -16.32 -3.53
CA CYS A 621 -18.65 -17.52 -3.30
C CYS A 621 -18.52 -17.82 -1.79
N THR A 622 -18.45 -19.11 -1.43
CA THR A 622 -17.95 -19.49 -0.09
C THR A 622 -16.45 -19.20 0.01
N ALA A 623 -15.74 -19.49 -1.08
CA ALA A 623 -14.34 -19.14 -1.30
C ALA A 623 -14.17 -18.76 -2.78
N ALA A 624 -13.63 -17.57 -3.04
CA ALA A 624 -13.25 -17.17 -4.38
C ALA A 624 -12.09 -18.06 -4.87
N GLN A 625 -12.17 -18.48 -6.13
CA GLN A 625 -11.07 -19.14 -6.83
C GLN A 625 -10.30 -18.05 -7.58
N ILE A 626 -9.05 -17.83 -7.17
CA ILE A 626 -8.13 -16.94 -7.90
C ILE A 626 -7.45 -17.76 -8.98
N VAL A 627 -7.53 -17.29 -10.23
CA VAL A 627 -7.00 -17.97 -11.41
C VAL A 627 -5.93 -17.09 -12.05
N GLY A 628 -4.71 -17.60 -12.19
CA GLY A 628 -3.66 -16.94 -12.97
C GLY A 628 -3.95 -17.05 -14.47
N LEU A 629 -3.77 -15.98 -15.22
CA LEU A 629 -3.96 -15.96 -16.66
C LEU A 629 -2.73 -16.56 -17.35
N TYR A 630 -2.73 -17.90 -17.43
CA TYR A 630 -1.68 -18.66 -18.09
C TYR A 630 -2.11 -19.19 -19.46
N GLU A 631 -1.19 -19.26 -20.42
CA GLU A 631 -1.44 -19.80 -21.76
C GLU A 631 -0.35 -20.75 -22.27
N ASP A 632 -0.68 -21.62 -23.23
CA ASP A 632 0.31 -22.55 -23.78
C ASP A 632 1.36 -21.85 -24.66
N ALA A 633 2.61 -22.27 -24.57
CA ALA A 633 3.71 -21.71 -25.37
C ALA A 633 3.51 -21.89 -26.89
N GLU A 634 2.65 -22.82 -27.33
CA GLU A 634 2.28 -22.99 -28.73
C GLU A 634 1.46 -21.82 -29.28
N ILE A 635 0.60 -21.19 -28.46
CA ILE A 635 -0.24 -20.05 -28.88
C ILE A 635 0.41 -18.70 -28.62
N ASP A 636 1.33 -18.59 -27.67
CA ASP A 636 2.11 -17.37 -27.40
C ASP A 636 3.25 -17.12 -28.44
N SER A 637 3.46 -18.05 -29.40
CA SER A 637 4.57 -17.94 -30.36
C SER A 637 4.14 -18.13 -31.80
N ALA A 638 4.35 -17.10 -32.62
CA ALA A 638 4.03 -17.16 -34.05
C ALA A 638 4.82 -18.27 -34.77
N ALA A 639 6.02 -18.58 -34.29
CA ALA A 639 6.83 -19.69 -34.79
C ALA A 639 6.21 -21.03 -34.40
N ALA A 640 5.82 -21.22 -33.14
CA ALA A 640 5.21 -22.45 -32.67
C ALA A 640 3.87 -22.73 -33.35
N MET A 641 2.99 -21.71 -33.45
CA MET A 641 1.74 -21.82 -34.23
C MET A 641 2.02 -22.22 -35.68
N SER A 642 3.04 -21.64 -36.32
CA SER A 642 3.40 -21.96 -37.70
C SER A 642 3.93 -23.39 -37.86
N GLU A 643 4.69 -23.88 -36.87
CA GLU A 643 5.20 -25.25 -36.85
C GLU A 643 4.09 -26.27 -36.61
N ASN A 644 3.08 -25.93 -35.80
CA ASN A 644 1.87 -26.71 -35.57
C ASN A 644 0.65 -26.21 -36.38
N ALA A 645 0.85 -25.99 -37.68
CA ALA A 645 -0.22 -25.55 -38.59
C ALA A 645 -1.42 -26.52 -38.73
N VAL A 646 -1.37 -27.70 -38.09
CA VAL A 646 -2.51 -28.64 -38.03
C VAL A 646 -3.50 -28.21 -36.95
N SER A 647 -3.02 -27.87 -35.76
CA SER A 647 -3.84 -27.33 -34.66
C SER A 647 -4.20 -25.86 -34.86
N PHE A 648 -3.33 -25.10 -35.53
CA PHE A 648 -3.55 -23.66 -35.77
C PHE A 648 -3.67 -23.32 -37.28
N PRO A 649 -4.59 -23.94 -38.03
CA PRO A 649 -4.63 -23.81 -39.48
C PRO A 649 -5.04 -22.40 -39.93
N GLY A 650 -4.31 -21.82 -40.89
CA GLY A 650 -4.68 -20.49 -41.40
C GLY A 650 -6.04 -20.45 -42.09
N TYR A 651 -6.78 -19.36 -41.88
CA TYR A 651 -8.04 -19.10 -42.58
C TYR A 651 -7.75 -18.67 -44.01
N LEU A 652 -7.62 -19.64 -44.92
CA LEU A 652 -7.21 -19.40 -46.31
C LEU A 652 -8.32 -19.75 -47.30
N ARG A 653 -8.96 -18.74 -47.91
CA ARG A 653 -9.91 -18.94 -49.01
C ARG A 653 -9.29 -18.50 -50.33
N GLY A 654 -8.96 -19.46 -51.20
CA GLY A 654 -8.39 -19.16 -52.52
C GLY A 654 -7.02 -18.47 -52.46
N GLY A 655 -6.24 -18.73 -51.40
CA GLY A 655 -4.96 -18.06 -51.14
C GLY A 655 -5.07 -16.68 -50.49
N VAL A 656 -6.28 -16.25 -50.12
CA VAL A 656 -6.54 -15.01 -49.38
C VAL A 656 -6.82 -15.33 -47.92
N GLY A 657 -6.12 -14.64 -47.02
CA GLY A 657 -6.24 -14.78 -45.56
C GLY A 657 -4.90 -15.08 -44.90
N ARG A 658 -4.93 -15.45 -43.62
CA ARG A 658 -3.72 -15.75 -42.82
C ARG A 658 -4.05 -16.67 -41.64
N GLN A 659 -3.01 -17.20 -41.03
CA GLN A 659 -3.07 -17.73 -39.66
C GLN A 659 -3.40 -16.59 -38.68
N LEU A 660 -4.13 -16.91 -37.61
CA LEU A 660 -4.22 -16.02 -36.46
C LEU A 660 -2.81 -15.73 -35.95
N ARG A 661 -2.63 -14.53 -35.43
CA ARG A 661 -1.41 -14.23 -34.69
C ARG A 661 -1.57 -14.70 -33.26
N PRO A 662 -0.46 -14.94 -32.55
CA PRO A 662 -0.46 -15.20 -31.11
C PRO A 662 -1.39 -14.24 -30.36
N GLU A 663 -1.22 -12.93 -30.58
CA GLU A 663 -1.99 -11.87 -29.89
C GLU A 663 -3.51 -11.85 -30.15
N GLU A 664 -4.02 -12.79 -30.95
CA GLU A 664 -5.43 -13.00 -31.27
C GLU A 664 -6.00 -14.32 -30.73
N ALA A 665 -5.17 -15.15 -30.10
CA ALA A 665 -5.49 -16.45 -29.53
C ALA A 665 -5.05 -16.47 -28.07
N ASN A 666 -5.81 -17.15 -27.22
CA ASN A 666 -5.55 -17.30 -25.79
C ASN A 666 -6.37 -18.51 -25.29
N PRO A 667 -6.28 -18.91 -24.01
CA PRO A 667 -6.93 -20.11 -23.48
C PRO A 667 -8.47 -20.15 -23.56
N VAL A 668 -9.12 -19.03 -23.88
CA VAL A 668 -10.57 -18.99 -24.12
C VAL A 668 -10.92 -18.83 -25.59
N THR A 669 -9.96 -18.75 -26.50
CA THR A 669 -10.22 -18.49 -27.92
C THR A 669 -10.54 -19.77 -28.69
N LYS A 670 -11.68 -19.76 -29.38
CA LYS A 670 -12.09 -20.79 -30.35
C LYS A 670 -12.16 -20.22 -31.76
N TRP A 671 -11.93 -21.05 -32.77
CA TRP A 671 -12.10 -20.66 -34.17
C TRP A 671 -12.57 -21.79 -35.09
N CYS A 672 -13.58 -21.52 -35.92
CA CYS A 672 -14.14 -22.52 -36.83
C CYS A 672 -13.38 -22.60 -38.17
N VAL A 673 -12.09 -22.95 -38.16
CA VAL A 673 -11.32 -23.13 -39.42
C VAL A 673 -11.39 -24.57 -39.95
N THR A 674 -11.13 -25.56 -39.09
CA THR A 674 -11.08 -26.99 -39.47
C THR A 674 -11.56 -27.88 -38.33
N ASP A 675 -11.79 -29.16 -38.60
CA ASP A 675 -12.11 -30.20 -37.62
C ASP A 675 -10.91 -30.62 -36.72
N ARG A 676 -9.77 -29.92 -36.86
CA ARG A 676 -8.54 -30.11 -36.08
C ARG A 676 -8.06 -28.86 -35.39
N ALA A 677 -8.77 -27.74 -35.57
CA ALA A 677 -8.40 -26.49 -34.92
C ALA A 677 -8.56 -26.64 -33.41
N ASP A 678 -7.60 -26.10 -32.67
CA ASP A 678 -7.51 -26.08 -31.20
C ASP A 678 -6.77 -24.79 -30.85
N TYR A 679 -7.47 -23.66 -30.92
CA TYR A 679 -6.86 -22.32 -30.85
C TYR A 679 -6.63 -21.82 -29.43
N ASN A 680 -7.16 -22.53 -28.43
CA ASN A 680 -6.84 -22.34 -27.03
C ASN A 680 -5.80 -23.35 -26.50
N ALA A 681 -5.32 -24.26 -27.35
CA ALA A 681 -4.27 -25.24 -27.08
C ALA A 681 -4.55 -26.17 -25.88
N ASN A 682 -5.82 -26.41 -25.54
CA ASN A 682 -6.20 -27.24 -24.40
C ASN A 682 -6.23 -28.75 -24.73
N GLY A 683 -5.91 -29.12 -25.99
CA GLY A 683 -5.89 -30.49 -26.49
C GLY A 683 -7.27 -31.01 -26.94
N ILE A 684 -8.32 -30.21 -26.81
CA ILE A 684 -9.68 -30.45 -27.30
C ILE A 684 -9.85 -29.59 -28.56
N LYS A 685 -10.41 -30.16 -29.63
CA LYS A 685 -10.65 -29.34 -30.82
C LYS A 685 -11.76 -28.34 -30.54
N ASP A 686 -11.62 -27.13 -31.06
CA ASP A 686 -12.61 -26.05 -30.94
C ASP A 686 -14.05 -26.50 -31.33
N ILE A 687 -14.17 -27.43 -32.29
CA ILE A 687 -15.45 -27.97 -32.75
C ILE A 687 -16.11 -28.96 -31.79
N GLU A 688 -15.32 -29.60 -30.92
CA GLU A 688 -15.76 -30.56 -29.92
C GLU A 688 -16.06 -29.87 -28.57
N GLU A 689 -15.62 -28.62 -28.40
CA GLU A 689 -15.75 -27.88 -27.14
C GLU A 689 -17.14 -27.30 -26.86
N THR A 690 -17.52 -27.37 -25.58
CA THR A 690 -18.85 -26.98 -25.09
C THR A 690 -18.76 -26.50 -23.65
N ALA A 691 -19.59 -25.53 -23.27
CA ALA A 691 -19.74 -25.15 -21.88
C ALA A 691 -20.21 -26.37 -21.04
N GLY A 692 -19.52 -26.69 -19.95
CA GLY A 692 -19.92 -27.79 -19.05
C GLY A 692 -19.64 -29.20 -19.56
N MET A 693 -18.88 -29.37 -20.65
CA MET A 693 -18.49 -30.71 -21.11
C MET A 693 -17.63 -31.43 -20.07
N THR A 694 -17.68 -32.76 -20.07
CA THR A 694 -16.68 -33.56 -19.38
C THR A 694 -15.42 -33.61 -20.24
N VAL A 695 -14.27 -33.28 -19.64
CA VAL A 695 -12.96 -33.38 -20.31
C VAL A 695 -12.74 -34.80 -20.86
N PRO A 696 -12.43 -34.97 -22.15
CA PRO A 696 -12.21 -36.29 -22.74
C PRO A 696 -11.12 -37.08 -22.00
N SER A 697 -11.32 -38.39 -21.88
CA SER A 697 -10.36 -39.26 -21.19
C SER A 697 -8.97 -39.20 -21.84
N GLY A 698 -7.95 -38.86 -21.05
CA GLY A 698 -6.56 -38.75 -21.51
C GLY A 698 -6.11 -37.31 -21.77
N ILE A 699 -7.04 -36.35 -21.74
CA ILE A 699 -6.72 -34.93 -21.65
C ILE A 699 -6.71 -34.55 -20.17
N THR A 700 -5.69 -33.80 -19.76
CA THR A 700 -5.59 -33.21 -18.42
C THR A 700 -5.51 -31.72 -18.63
N LEU A 701 -6.56 -31.02 -18.20
CA LEU A 701 -6.56 -29.56 -18.17
C LEU A 701 -5.83 -29.10 -16.92
N SER A 702 -5.11 -27.98 -17.02
CA SER A 702 -4.68 -27.20 -15.86
C SER A 702 -5.90 -26.68 -15.10
N ASP A 703 -5.68 -26.25 -13.85
CA ASP A 703 -6.76 -25.67 -13.04
C ASP A 703 -7.33 -24.39 -13.70
N VAL A 704 -6.49 -23.66 -14.43
CA VAL A 704 -6.84 -22.47 -15.21
C VAL A 704 -7.72 -22.82 -16.40
N GLU A 705 -7.29 -23.76 -17.23
CA GLU A 705 -8.06 -24.23 -18.39
C GLU A 705 -9.40 -24.81 -17.95
N ALA A 706 -9.43 -25.57 -16.86
CA ALA A 706 -10.65 -26.13 -16.30
C ALA A 706 -11.63 -25.04 -15.81
N ALA A 707 -11.11 -23.99 -15.15
CA ALA A 707 -11.91 -22.85 -14.69
C ALA A 707 -12.47 -22.02 -15.85
N LEU A 708 -11.71 -21.90 -16.95
CA LEU A 708 -12.02 -21.06 -18.10
C LEU A 708 -12.78 -21.77 -19.22
N LEU A 709 -12.81 -23.10 -19.24
CA LEU A 709 -13.53 -23.91 -20.24
C LEU A 709 -15.00 -23.47 -20.47
N PRO A 710 -15.81 -23.11 -19.44
CA PRO A 710 -17.18 -22.62 -19.65
C PRO A 710 -17.27 -21.27 -20.39
N PHE A 711 -16.16 -20.55 -20.48
CA PHE A 711 -16.05 -19.21 -21.04
C PHE A 711 -15.29 -19.17 -22.37
N GLY A 712 -15.01 -20.32 -22.98
CA GLY A 712 -14.49 -20.37 -24.34
C GLY A 712 -15.41 -19.60 -25.31
N VAL A 713 -14.83 -18.84 -26.24
CA VAL A 713 -15.51 -17.92 -27.14
C VAL A 713 -14.94 -17.92 -28.54
N PHE A 714 -15.81 -17.78 -29.53
CA PHE A 714 -15.39 -17.46 -30.90
C PHE A 714 -14.77 -16.07 -31.00
N GLY A 715 -13.50 -16.01 -31.39
CA GLY A 715 -12.75 -14.76 -31.58
C GLY A 715 -13.34 -13.85 -32.67
N GLU A 716 -14.12 -14.42 -33.61
CA GLU A 716 -14.91 -13.65 -34.55
C GLU A 716 -16.03 -12.84 -33.90
N LEU A 717 -16.53 -13.25 -32.73
CA LEU A 717 -17.70 -12.65 -32.09
C LEU A 717 -17.35 -11.85 -30.85
N HIS A 718 -16.25 -12.17 -30.19
CA HIS A 718 -15.89 -11.59 -28.90
C HIS A 718 -14.49 -10.98 -28.90
N LYS A 719 -14.26 -10.08 -27.97
CA LYS A 719 -12.95 -9.60 -27.54
C LYS A 719 -12.77 -10.01 -26.10
N VAL A 720 -11.55 -10.37 -25.74
CA VAL A 720 -11.18 -10.73 -24.39
C VAL A 720 -10.18 -9.69 -23.92
N THR A 721 -10.41 -9.12 -22.74
CA THR A 721 -9.51 -8.15 -22.11
C THR A 721 -9.48 -8.41 -20.62
N TRP A 722 -8.37 -8.11 -19.96
CA TRP A 722 -8.30 -8.07 -18.50
C TRP A 722 -8.58 -6.66 -18.00
N GLU A 723 -9.36 -6.54 -16.93
CA GLU A 723 -9.59 -5.29 -16.23
C GLU A 723 -9.18 -5.45 -14.76
N ASP A 724 -8.33 -4.54 -14.30
CA ASP A 724 -7.92 -4.47 -12.90
C ASP A 724 -9.11 -4.11 -11.99
N ARG A 725 -9.04 -4.54 -10.74
CA ARG A 725 -10.03 -4.24 -9.70
C ARG A 725 -9.34 -3.64 -8.48
N PRO A 726 -9.25 -2.29 -8.42
CA PRO A 726 -8.56 -1.63 -7.33
C PRO A 726 -9.09 -2.04 -5.94
N GLY A 727 -8.20 -2.65 -5.16
CA GLY A 727 -8.50 -3.15 -3.82
C GLY A 727 -9.10 -4.56 -3.75
N GLU A 728 -9.01 -5.33 -4.84
CA GLU A 728 -9.22 -6.78 -4.84
C GLU A 728 -7.89 -7.48 -5.18
N ASP A 729 -7.66 -8.68 -4.64
CA ASP A 729 -6.43 -9.47 -4.90
C ASP A 729 -6.32 -9.99 -6.36
N ALA A 730 -7.39 -9.83 -7.16
CA ALA A 730 -7.45 -10.28 -8.53
C ALA A 730 -8.43 -9.45 -9.37
N GLY A 731 -8.13 -9.32 -10.66
CA GLY A 731 -8.96 -8.58 -11.61
C GLY A 731 -10.18 -9.35 -12.13
N THR A 732 -10.73 -8.89 -13.25
CA THR A 732 -11.79 -9.58 -13.99
C THR A 732 -11.42 -9.80 -15.44
N LEU A 733 -11.76 -10.96 -15.98
CA LEU A 733 -11.66 -11.22 -17.41
C LEU A 733 -12.94 -10.71 -18.09
N VAL A 734 -12.83 -9.73 -18.97
CA VAL A 734 -13.96 -9.18 -19.72
C VAL A 734 -14.05 -9.84 -21.09
N ILE A 735 -15.16 -10.54 -21.31
CA ILE A 735 -15.53 -11.13 -22.59
C ILE A 735 -16.60 -10.24 -23.22
N ALA A 736 -16.18 -9.37 -24.13
CA ALA A 736 -17.02 -8.36 -24.74
C ALA A 736 -17.45 -8.74 -26.16
N GLU A 737 -18.75 -8.66 -26.43
CA GLU A 737 -19.33 -8.84 -27.75
C GLU A 737 -18.81 -7.77 -28.73
N ARG A 738 -18.38 -8.20 -29.92
CA ARG A 738 -17.99 -7.31 -31.02
C ARG A 738 -19.25 -6.78 -31.70
N SER A 739 -19.32 -5.46 -31.83
CA SER A 739 -20.41 -4.81 -32.55
C SER A 739 -20.43 -5.22 -34.03
N ARG A 740 -21.53 -5.82 -34.48
CA ARG A 740 -21.71 -6.19 -35.90
C ARG A 740 -22.00 -5.00 -36.82
N CYS A 741 -22.30 -3.85 -36.21
CA CYS A 741 -22.49 -2.59 -36.90
C CYS A 741 -21.19 -1.77 -36.98
N ASP A 742 -20.13 -2.20 -36.29
CA ASP A 742 -18.82 -1.58 -36.41
C ASP A 742 -18.26 -1.85 -37.82
N ALA A 743 -17.84 -0.79 -38.51
CA ALA A 743 -17.24 -0.91 -39.84
C ALA A 743 -15.93 -1.73 -39.84
N SER A 744 -15.30 -1.91 -38.68
CA SER A 744 -14.13 -2.77 -38.49
C SER A 744 -14.48 -4.27 -38.38
N PHE A 745 -15.76 -4.62 -38.27
CA PHE A 745 -16.23 -6.01 -38.22
C PHE A 745 -16.38 -6.61 -39.62
N ALA A 746 -15.53 -7.58 -39.96
CA ALA A 746 -15.49 -8.17 -41.31
C ALA A 746 -16.76 -8.93 -41.71
N LEU A 747 -17.59 -9.36 -40.75
CA LEU A 747 -18.91 -9.95 -40.97
C LEU A 747 -20.03 -8.90 -40.96
N GLY A 748 -19.68 -7.64 -41.16
CA GLY A 748 -20.63 -6.54 -41.29
C GLY A 748 -21.58 -6.73 -42.46
N TYR A 749 -22.81 -6.28 -42.29
CA TYR A 749 -23.80 -6.29 -43.35
C TYR A 749 -23.55 -5.10 -44.28
N ASP A 750 -23.03 -5.36 -45.48
CA ASP A 750 -22.76 -4.30 -46.45
C ASP A 750 -24.05 -3.56 -46.88
N GLU A 751 -24.24 -2.33 -46.36
CA GLU A 751 -25.35 -1.47 -46.76
C GLU A 751 -25.20 -0.96 -48.21
N SER A 752 -23.97 -0.92 -48.74
CA SER A 752 -23.67 -0.36 -50.07
C SER A 752 -24.11 -1.28 -51.22
N GLY A 753 -24.32 -2.58 -50.94
CA GLY A 753 -24.89 -3.55 -51.87
C GLY A 753 -26.43 -3.55 -51.96
N GLY A 754 -27.14 -2.77 -51.13
CA GLY A 754 -28.60 -2.66 -51.14
C GLY A 754 -29.37 -3.91 -50.71
N SER A 755 -28.68 -4.98 -50.31
CA SER A 755 -29.31 -6.23 -49.87
C SER A 755 -29.65 -6.16 -48.38
N THR A 756 -30.86 -5.71 -48.07
CA THR A 756 -31.47 -5.88 -46.73
C THR A 756 -31.96 -7.30 -46.48
N TYR A 757 -31.60 -8.25 -47.36
CA TYR A 757 -32.05 -9.63 -47.33
C TYR A 757 -31.77 -10.33 -45.99
N TRP A 758 -30.61 -10.09 -45.39
CA TRP A 758 -30.26 -10.61 -44.08
C TRP A 758 -31.21 -10.11 -42.97
N LYS A 759 -31.81 -8.91 -43.12
CA LYS A 759 -32.82 -8.35 -42.19
C LYS A 759 -34.15 -9.13 -42.24
N GLN A 760 -34.30 -10.01 -43.22
CA GLN A 760 -35.51 -10.80 -43.47
C GLN A 760 -35.30 -12.29 -43.21
N CYS A 761 -34.14 -12.67 -42.68
CA CYS A 761 -33.84 -14.02 -42.21
C CYS A 761 -34.41 -14.24 -40.81
N ALA A 762 -35.30 -15.22 -40.68
CA ALA A 762 -35.66 -15.78 -39.39
C ALA A 762 -34.50 -16.64 -38.88
N ARG A 763 -33.87 -16.19 -37.79
CA ARG A 763 -32.84 -16.94 -37.05
C ARG A 763 -33.57 -17.91 -36.13
N ASN A 764 -33.30 -19.20 -36.25
CA ASN A 764 -33.95 -20.23 -35.45
C ASN A 764 -32.95 -20.83 -34.45
N ARG A 765 -33.43 -21.24 -33.27
CA ARG A 765 -32.60 -22.06 -32.38
C ARG A 765 -32.29 -23.40 -33.04
N ARG A 766 -31.08 -23.94 -32.84
CA ARG A 766 -30.86 -25.38 -33.04
C ARG A 766 -31.85 -26.11 -32.12
N GLY A 767 -32.69 -26.98 -32.69
CA GLY A 767 -33.80 -27.59 -31.94
C GLY A 767 -33.37 -28.58 -30.86
N GLY A 768 -32.08 -28.90 -30.78
CA GLY A 768 -31.45 -29.66 -29.69
C GLY A 768 -30.87 -28.80 -28.57
N TYR A 769 -30.99 -27.47 -28.61
CA TYR A 769 -30.56 -26.63 -27.50
C TYR A 769 -31.38 -26.94 -26.24
N ASP A 770 -30.71 -27.39 -25.19
CA ASP A 770 -31.24 -27.55 -23.85
C ASP A 770 -30.46 -26.61 -22.91
N ALA A 771 -31.19 -25.80 -22.13
CA ALA A 771 -30.57 -24.91 -21.16
C ALA A 771 -29.97 -25.70 -19.99
N ASP A 772 -30.46 -26.91 -19.75
CA ASP A 772 -29.97 -27.82 -18.72
C ASP A 772 -28.80 -28.70 -19.20
N ASP A 773 -28.55 -28.77 -20.52
CA ASP A 773 -27.51 -29.60 -21.17
C ASP A 773 -26.99 -28.94 -22.48
N PRO A 774 -26.12 -27.93 -22.38
CA PRO A 774 -25.62 -27.23 -23.56
C PRO A 774 -24.69 -28.12 -24.39
N GLU A 775 -25.14 -28.59 -25.57
CA GLU A 775 -24.29 -29.29 -26.56
C GLU A 775 -23.13 -28.41 -27.12
N PRO A 776 -22.13 -28.97 -27.86
CA PRO A 776 -21.03 -28.21 -28.45
C PRO A 776 -21.41 -26.96 -29.24
N GLY A 777 -20.59 -25.93 -29.07
CA GLY A 777 -20.70 -24.65 -29.78
C GLY A 777 -21.77 -23.68 -29.23
N TYR A 778 -22.18 -23.82 -27.97
CA TYR A 778 -23.08 -22.89 -27.28
C TYR A 778 -22.37 -22.05 -26.22
N ASP A 779 -21.35 -21.31 -26.63
CA ASP A 779 -20.58 -20.43 -25.75
C ASP A 779 -21.50 -19.47 -24.98
N LEU A 780 -21.29 -19.39 -23.67
CA LEU A 780 -22.04 -18.53 -22.72
C LEU A 780 -23.55 -18.83 -22.59
N ALA A 781 -24.06 -19.92 -23.16
CA ALA A 781 -25.49 -20.23 -23.12
C ALA A 781 -26.08 -20.40 -21.71
N ALA A 782 -25.30 -20.98 -20.80
CA ALA A 782 -25.69 -21.18 -19.40
C ALA A 782 -25.92 -19.85 -18.66
N TRP A 783 -25.37 -18.75 -19.17
CA TRP A 783 -25.45 -17.40 -18.59
C TRP A 783 -26.46 -16.51 -19.31
N SER A 784 -27.38 -17.12 -20.08
CA SER A 784 -28.37 -16.41 -20.89
C SER A 784 -29.81 -16.68 -20.42
N CYS A 785 -30.81 -16.13 -21.12
CA CYS A 785 -32.21 -16.20 -20.69
C CYS A 785 -32.72 -17.66 -20.55
N ALA A 786 -33.33 -17.98 -19.41
CA ALA A 786 -33.79 -19.33 -19.04
C ALA A 786 -34.98 -19.89 -19.88
N ALA A 787 -35.39 -19.20 -20.94
CA ALA A 787 -36.56 -19.60 -21.72
C ALA A 787 -36.23 -20.79 -22.64
N ALA A 788 -36.68 -21.99 -22.26
CA ALA A 788 -36.68 -23.19 -23.13
C ALA A 788 -37.48 -22.99 -24.44
N SER A 789 -38.36 -21.97 -24.50
CA SER A 789 -39.23 -21.69 -25.66
C SER A 789 -38.53 -21.01 -26.84
N GLY A 790 -37.26 -20.64 -26.70
CA GLY A 790 -36.52 -20.03 -27.80
C GLY A 790 -36.81 -18.55 -28.06
N THR A 791 -37.45 -17.88 -27.13
CA THR A 791 -37.78 -16.45 -27.19
C THR A 791 -37.31 -15.80 -25.90
N CYS A 792 -36.23 -15.02 -25.94
CA CYS A 792 -36.02 -14.02 -24.91
C CYS A 792 -36.96 -12.85 -25.24
N ASP A 793 -37.51 -12.19 -24.21
CA ASP A 793 -38.25 -10.96 -24.44
C ASP A 793 -37.31 -9.94 -25.11
N PRO A 794 -37.77 -9.20 -26.14
CA PRO A 794 -36.98 -8.12 -26.72
C PRO A 794 -36.51 -7.18 -25.61
N PRO A 795 -35.26 -6.70 -25.65
CA PRO A 795 -34.82 -5.70 -24.71
C PRO A 795 -35.77 -4.50 -24.80
N PRO A 796 -36.14 -3.89 -23.67
CA PRO A 796 -36.79 -2.59 -23.70
C PRO A 796 -35.90 -1.62 -24.50
N ALA A 797 -36.53 -0.68 -25.22
CA ALA A 797 -35.77 0.36 -25.93
C ALA A 797 -34.83 1.08 -24.95
N LEU A 798 -33.61 1.38 -25.39
CA LEU A 798 -32.61 2.11 -24.59
C LEU A 798 -33.27 3.36 -23.97
N THR A 799 -33.43 3.33 -22.66
CA THR A 799 -33.54 4.53 -21.83
C THR A 799 -32.12 4.87 -21.38
N ASP A 800 -31.78 6.15 -21.27
CA ASP A 800 -30.39 6.64 -21.10
C ASP A 800 -29.66 6.11 -19.83
N GLU A 801 -30.32 5.34 -18.98
CA GLU A 801 -29.71 4.58 -17.89
C GLU A 801 -30.38 3.20 -17.82
N VAL A 802 -29.64 2.13 -18.14
CA VAL A 802 -30.02 0.77 -17.72
C VAL A 802 -29.00 0.36 -16.66
N PRO A 803 -29.45 0.01 -15.44
CA PRO A 803 -28.55 -0.37 -14.36
C PRO A 803 -27.78 -1.65 -14.71
N ASP A 804 -26.51 -1.72 -14.30
CA ASP A 804 -25.71 -2.95 -14.27
C ASP A 804 -26.36 -4.00 -13.36
N GLY A 805 -26.16 -5.30 -13.63
CA GLY A 805 -26.59 -6.40 -12.74
C GLY A 805 -27.48 -7.48 -13.37
N ALA A 806 -28.34 -8.10 -12.56
CA ALA A 806 -29.11 -9.32 -12.90
C ALA A 806 -30.14 -9.13 -14.02
N ASP A 807 -30.60 -7.89 -14.22
CA ASP A 807 -31.67 -7.52 -15.15
C ASP A 807 -31.12 -6.86 -16.42
N VAL A 808 -29.85 -7.12 -16.77
CA VAL A 808 -29.29 -6.78 -18.07
C VAL A 808 -30.16 -7.47 -19.14
N PRO A 809 -30.88 -6.71 -20.01
CA PRO A 809 -31.78 -7.27 -21.01
C PRO A 809 -31.10 -8.25 -21.98
N ALA A 810 -31.80 -8.72 -23.01
CA ALA A 810 -31.19 -9.57 -24.05
C ALA A 810 -30.77 -8.67 -25.23
N HIS A 811 -29.58 -8.79 -25.85
CA HIS A 811 -28.95 -7.64 -26.56
C HIS A 811 -28.60 -7.79 -28.06
N GLY A 812 -28.24 -6.65 -28.67
CA GLY A 812 -27.89 -6.39 -30.08
C GLY A 812 -28.18 -4.93 -30.46
N LEU A 813 -27.16 -4.06 -30.49
CA LEU A 813 -27.21 -2.61 -30.80
C LEU A 813 -27.84 -2.34 -32.17
N CYS A 814 -27.59 -3.25 -33.14
CA CYS A 814 -28.01 -3.08 -34.51
C CYS A 814 -29.55 -3.11 -34.72
N GLU A 815 -30.31 -3.75 -33.83
CA GLU A 815 -31.75 -3.96 -34.04
C GLU A 815 -32.65 -2.87 -33.45
N VAL A 816 -32.15 -2.04 -32.52
CA VAL A 816 -32.93 -0.88 -32.02
C VAL A 816 -32.92 0.26 -33.03
N ALA A 817 -31.82 0.47 -33.76
CA ALA A 817 -31.77 1.44 -34.86
C ALA A 817 -32.48 0.94 -36.14
N LEU A 818 -32.57 -0.38 -36.33
CA LEU A 818 -33.11 -1.02 -37.52
C LEU A 818 -33.93 -2.27 -37.14
N PRO A 819 -35.17 -2.12 -36.63
CA PRO A 819 -35.97 -3.25 -36.19
C PRO A 819 -36.21 -4.24 -37.35
N PRO A 820 -36.22 -5.55 -37.09
CA PRO A 820 -36.63 -6.56 -38.06
C PRO A 820 -37.96 -6.18 -38.70
N SER A 821 -38.11 -6.40 -40.01
CA SER A 821 -39.28 -5.93 -40.77
C SER A 821 -40.61 -6.57 -40.33
N ASP A 822 -40.54 -7.67 -39.58
CA ASP A 822 -41.67 -8.38 -38.97
C ASP A 822 -41.83 -8.10 -37.47
N GLY A 823 -40.98 -7.24 -36.88
CA GLY A 823 -41.03 -6.88 -35.46
C GLY A 823 -40.62 -8.01 -34.51
N VAL A 824 -40.09 -9.12 -35.02
CA VAL A 824 -39.55 -10.21 -34.19
C VAL A 824 -38.10 -9.93 -33.93
N TRP A 825 -37.78 -9.55 -32.69
CA TRP A 825 -36.41 -9.32 -32.23
C TRP A 825 -35.55 -10.59 -32.39
N ARG A 826 -34.37 -10.43 -32.99
CA ARG A 826 -33.46 -11.49 -33.44
C ARG A 826 -32.00 -11.19 -33.09
N GLY A 827 -31.79 -10.30 -32.11
CA GLY A 827 -30.49 -9.94 -31.54
C GLY A 827 -29.71 -11.14 -30.98
N MET A 828 -28.48 -10.90 -30.52
CA MET A 828 -27.59 -11.88 -29.92
C MET A 828 -28.05 -12.33 -28.52
N SER A 829 -29.25 -12.91 -28.42
CA SER A 829 -29.56 -13.86 -27.34
C SER A 829 -29.64 -15.28 -27.86
N HIS A 830 -28.81 -15.60 -28.86
CA HIS A 830 -28.73 -16.95 -29.33
C HIS A 830 -27.28 -17.39 -29.48
N HIS A 831 -26.78 -17.95 -28.39
CA HIS A 831 -25.70 -18.92 -28.30
C HIS A 831 -25.65 -19.93 -29.47
N SER A 832 -26.75 -20.16 -30.23
CA SER A 832 -26.70 -20.97 -31.46
C SER A 832 -26.45 -20.22 -32.77
N GLN A 833 -26.07 -18.94 -32.79
CA GLN A 833 -25.83 -18.29 -34.08
C GLN A 833 -24.57 -18.82 -34.77
N PHE A 834 -23.58 -19.21 -33.99
CA PHE A 834 -22.32 -19.73 -34.49
C PHE A 834 -21.93 -20.93 -33.65
N MET A 835 -21.78 -22.05 -34.32
CA MET A 835 -21.08 -23.21 -33.81
C MET A 835 -20.20 -23.72 -34.93
N CYS A 836 -19.09 -24.34 -34.58
CA CYS A 836 -18.33 -25.08 -35.56
C CYS A 836 -19.13 -26.31 -35.98
N GLY A 837 -19.18 -26.58 -37.28
CA GLY A 837 -19.87 -27.73 -37.84
C GLY A 837 -19.03 -28.40 -38.90
N ALA A 838 -18.92 -29.72 -38.84
CA ALA A 838 -18.17 -30.53 -39.80
C ALA A 838 -19.13 -31.16 -40.81
N VAL A 839 -19.04 -30.77 -42.08
CA VAL A 839 -19.85 -31.41 -43.14
C VAL A 839 -19.19 -32.74 -43.53
N VAL A 840 -19.79 -33.85 -43.12
CA VAL A 840 -19.28 -35.22 -43.31
C VAL A 840 -20.19 -36.04 -44.22
N ALA A 841 -19.71 -37.18 -44.74
CA ALA A 841 -20.54 -38.03 -45.61
C ALA A 841 -21.76 -38.62 -44.88
N THR A 842 -21.59 -38.98 -43.62
CA THR A 842 -22.63 -39.53 -42.74
C THR A 842 -22.32 -39.04 -41.33
N ALA A 843 -23.20 -38.23 -40.75
CA ALA A 843 -23.02 -37.74 -39.38
C ALA A 843 -23.16 -38.88 -38.38
N ASP A 844 -22.27 -38.91 -37.40
CA ASP A 844 -22.43 -39.70 -36.19
C ASP A 844 -23.45 -39.03 -35.28
N VAL A 845 -24.36 -39.82 -34.73
CA VAL A 845 -25.38 -39.30 -33.80
C VAL A 845 -24.77 -38.90 -32.46
N ASP A 846 -23.61 -39.46 -32.13
CA ASP A 846 -22.86 -39.16 -30.91
C ASP A 846 -21.93 -37.95 -31.10
N GLN A 847 -21.82 -37.38 -32.32
CA GLN A 847 -21.03 -36.19 -32.64
C GLN A 847 -21.95 -35.05 -33.09
N PRO A 848 -22.49 -34.25 -32.16
CA PRO A 848 -23.53 -33.27 -32.46
C PRO A 848 -23.09 -32.11 -33.37
N TYR A 849 -21.79 -31.93 -33.59
CA TYR A 849 -21.20 -30.98 -34.55
C TYR A 849 -21.07 -31.54 -35.98
N GLU A 850 -21.26 -32.84 -36.19
CA GLU A 850 -21.23 -33.42 -37.53
C GLU A 850 -22.55 -33.18 -38.27
N ILE A 851 -22.45 -32.78 -39.55
CA ILE A 851 -23.57 -32.55 -40.46
C ILE A 851 -23.39 -33.44 -41.68
N GLY A 852 -24.32 -34.38 -41.88
CA GLY A 852 -24.29 -35.25 -43.05
C GLY A 852 -24.47 -34.42 -44.33
N THR A 853 -23.72 -34.71 -45.39
CA THR A 853 -23.93 -34.07 -46.70
C THR A 853 -25.37 -34.20 -47.18
N GLY A 854 -26.02 -35.36 -46.93
CA GLY A 854 -27.44 -35.53 -47.19
C GLY A 854 -28.35 -34.59 -46.40
N GLU A 855 -27.95 -34.23 -45.18
CA GLU A 855 -28.64 -33.29 -44.29
C GLU A 855 -28.46 -31.84 -44.78
N VAL A 856 -27.30 -31.45 -45.30
CA VAL A 856 -27.13 -30.09 -45.87
C VAL A 856 -28.10 -29.83 -47.03
N TYR A 857 -28.43 -30.85 -47.83
CA TYR A 857 -29.24 -30.70 -49.04
C TYR A 857 -30.70 -31.13 -48.90
N ASP A 858 -31.07 -31.91 -47.88
CA ASP A 858 -32.43 -32.45 -47.73
C ASP A 858 -33.32 -31.54 -46.85
N LYS A 859 -34.19 -30.74 -47.47
CA LYS A 859 -35.14 -29.84 -46.77
C LYS A 859 -36.26 -30.57 -46.01
N SER A 860 -36.10 -31.85 -45.71
CA SER A 860 -37.15 -32.67 -45.11
C SER A 860 -37.36 -32.30 -43.64
N ALA A 861 -38.58 -32.55 -43.13
CA ALA A 861 -38.95 -32.31 -41.74
C ALA A 861 -38.07 -33.05 -40.71
N ALA A 862 -37.22 -33.99 -41.15
CA ALA A 862 -36.26 -34.69 -40.30
C ALA A 862 -35.13 -33.77 -39.80
N LEU A 863 -34.82 -32.68 -40.51
CA LEU A 863 -33.87 -31.66 -40.05
C LEU A 863 -34.50 -30.57 -39.21
N ALA A 864 -35.83 -30.44 -39.23
CA ALA A 864 -36.60 -29.38 -38.58
C ALA A 864 -36.54 -29.38 -37.03
N GLY A 865 -35.59 -30.09 -36.45
CA GLY A 865 -35.25 -30.06 -35.02
C GLY A 865 -33.75 -30.22 -34.72
N LYS A 866 -32.88 -30.50 -35.69
CA LYS A 866 -31.42 -30.65 -35.47
C LYS A 866 -30.64 -29.44 -35.94
N TRP A 867 -31.04 -28.82 -37.05
CA TRP A 867 -30.34 -27.68 -37.62
C TRP A 867 -31.38 -26.75 -38.21
N ALA A 868 -31.36 -25.50 -37.77
CA ALA A 868 -32.33 -24.53 -38.20
C ALA A 868 -31.58 -23.44 -38.98
N PHE A 869 -31.50 -23.62 -40.29
CA PHE A 869 -30.92 -22.62 -41.17
C PHE A 869 -31.76 -21.34 -41.14
N ASN A 870 -31.09 -20.22 -41.39
CA ASN A 870 -31.74 -18.93 -41.52
C ASN A 870 -32.81 -18.99 -42.63
N ASP A 871 -34.06 -18.76 -42.25
CA ASP A 871 -35.18 -18.82 -43.19
C ASP A 871 -35.46 -17.40 -43.70
N CYS A 872 -34.89 -17.08 -44.85
CA CYS A 872 -34.86 -15.73 -45.35
C CYS A 872 -35.96 -15.45 -46.37
N TYR A 873 -36.66 -14.34 -46.15
CA TYR A 873 -37.68 -13.85 -47.06
C TYR A 873 -37.14 -12.72 -47.94
N VAL A 874 -37.77 -12.48 -49.09
CA VAL A 874 -37.60 -11.23 -49.85
C VAL A 874 -38.93 -10.51 -49.86
N ALA A 875 -38.99 -9.36 -49.20
CA ALA A 875 -40.10 -8.44 -49.16
C ALA A 875 -40.14 -7.73 -50.51
N CYS A 876 -41.25 -7.88 -51.22
CA CYS A 876 -41.43 -7.21 -52.50
C CYS A 876 -41.34 -5.68 -52.31
N PRO A 877 -40.56 -4.97 -53.14
CA PRO A 877 -40.52 -3.52 -53.10
C PRO A 877 -41.94 -2.94 -53.22
N SER A 878 -42.22 -1.88 -52.47
CA SER A 878 -43.50 -1.18 -52.56
C SER A 878 -43.75 -0.71 -53.99
N GLY A 879 -44.74 -1.31 -54.67
CA GLY A 879 -45.09 -1.03 -56.07
C GLY A 879 -44.66 -2.09 -57.09
N ASP A 880 -43.99 -3.16 -56.67
CA ASP A 880 -43.73 -4.31 -57.55
C ASP A 880 -44.89 -5.31 -57.51
N ASN A 881 -45.83 -5.10 -58.43
CA ASN A 881 -47.02 -5.93 -58.59
C ASN A 881 -46.70 -7.28 -59.26
N THR A 882 -45.47 -7.46 -59.75
CA THR A 882 -45.01 -8.63 -60.52
C THR A 882 -44.16 -9.59 -59.70
N CYS A 883 -43.69 -9.18 -58.52
CA CYS A 883 -42.92 -9.99 -57.58
C CYS A 883 -43.52 -11.39 -57.29
N ALA A 884 -44.86 -11.52 -57.23
CA ALA A 884 -45.55 -12.80 -57.07
C ALA A 884 -45.47 -13.74 -58.30
N THR A 885 -45.10 -13.20 -59.47
CA THR A 885 -44.96 -13.92 -60.74
C THR A 885 -43.54 -14.43 -60.96
N ASP A 886 -42.55 -13.71 -60.41
CA ASP A 886 -41.12 -14.05 -60.52
C ASP A 886 -40.74 -15.23 -59.60
N CYS A 887 -41.55 -15.49 -58.57
CA CYS A 887 -41.48 -16.68 -57.72
C CYS A 887 -42.29 -17.82 -58.33
N ALA A 888 -41.65 -18.65 -59.16
CA ALA A 888 -42.29 -19.70 -59.96
C ALA A 888 -43.36 -20.55 -59.24
N GLY A 889 -44.63 -20.17 -59.37
CA GLY A 889 -45.78 -21.07 -59.28
C GLY A 889 -46.45 -21.28 -57.91
N SER A 890 -46.11 -20.52 -56.87
CA SER A 890 -46.89 -20.52 -55.62
C SER A 890 -47.17 -19.08 -55.16
N ALA A 891 -48.41 -18.82 -54.74
CA ALA A 891 -48.90 -17.50 -54.38
C ALA A 891 -48.21 -16.99 -53.11
N CYS A 892 -47.07 -16.33 -53.29
CA CYS A 892 -46.37 -15.65 -52.23
C CYS A 892 -46.91 -14.23 -52.08
N ALA A 893 -47.47 -13.91 -50.92
CA ALA A 893 -47.47 -12.54 -50.41
C ALA A 893 -46.08 -12.15 -49.85
N GLN A 894 -45.20 -13.15 -49.65
CA GLN A 894 -43.82 -13.08 -49.17
C GLN A 894 -43.04 -14.26 -49.79
N SER A 895 -41.88 -14.05 -50.42
CA SER A 895 -41.08 -15.16 -50.97
C SER A 895 -40.08 -15.68 -49.95
N SER A 896 -40.25 -16.89 -49.45
CA SER A 896 -39.20 -17.62 -48.74
C SER A 896 -38.22 -18.21 -49.76
N THR A 897 -37.16 -17.47 -50.06
CA THR A 897 -35.98 -18.04 -50.71
C THR A 897 -34.84 -17.92 -49.73
N ALA A 898 -34.61 -18.97 -48.93
CA ALA A 898 -33.35 -19.20 -48.24
C ALA A 898 -32.23 -19.25 -49.29
N ALA A 899 -31.30 -18.31 -49.21
CA ALA A 899 -30.14 -18.19 -50.06
C ALA A 899 -29.15 -19.22 -49.57
N THR A 900 -28.80 -20.13 -50.48
CA THR A 900 -27.61 -20.97 -50.40
C THR A 900 -26.36 -20.15 -50.68
#